data_AF-D7DQP7-F1
#
_entry.id   AF-D7DQP7-F1
#
_cell.length_a   1.000
_cell.length_b   1.000
_cell.length_c   1.000
_cell.angle_alpha   90.00
_cell.angle_beta   90.00
_cell.angle_gamma   90.00
#
_symmetry.space_group_name_H-M   'P 1'
#
loop_
_entity.id
_entity.type
_entity.pdbx_description
1 polymer ?
#
loop_
_entity_poly.entity_id
_entity_poly.type
_entity_poly.pdbx_seq_one_letter_code
_entity_poly.pdbx_strand_id
1 'polypeptide(L)'
;MNKIQHFQIISILLSLFLITPISAFEIGGHEFNIGGDDVAATVAGAVIGGALVIGGAAVIGVTAPVWAVAAGVVVCAVGVEAGWRYLNGKDAGDVAVVTGEKNVSNTNYINNTEAYQKIAGFKQYSEEASARDILELRNTLDSSICNYNYKTEGTLSDVVINMEGPEKIYGFSAFPISVELTEAITGSENKSYVDIDYISIYLVDSSGRKWNEKRINDIPKIYKDCEEHEFDPHKLSYNVTMKAPDPYIGKANSMISNIPNRNTLKELMDAEVNKFEIIVEVHGVAQLYKLERTSHTTEDGHTYTRESEEFDKTININTKLKSLDAWNNEKNGKYYTNGASASLPVDYINNLELIAYAGYSNGATSNIISRTWASCTHVYNSSSKYRFVAIGQPNNLEPVPVTITDDYRAVVLRLDSNSSTLVSQTPGNFHDMGVHSEVQTALNYLYNKNTETYETYFLVVADVDDGYSKVPIWYITRPLISVINNLKYSISDEDRKEIADLTADGSISESDRKRINEIIDLAEKSTKQKKDVVEDKQNSGYYKNSDAVDASKNAINDYSKALEYLQKSKTTDNPEDVKRYTYLSSSCYEPAGDYWSQAAEKYEQGYTEEAEALANNAKKLEELAKDYEPSLMFTTGQQIMDKIHELKAGLGISQVPDAAIIVILLIILFGIIYLIKR
;
A
#
# COMPACT_ATOMS: atom_id res chain seq x y z
N MET A 1 -19.40 -23.97 -46.93
CA MET A 1 -18.72 -25.28 -46.99
C MET A 1 -17.35 -25.13 -46.34
N ASN A 2 -17.12 -25.85 -45.22
CA ASN A 2 -15.87 -26.11 -44.46
C ASN A 2 -15.06 -24.89 -43.97
N LYS A 3 -14.92 -24.56 -42.67
CA LYS A 3 -14.57 -25.31 -41.44
C LYS A 3 -13.26 -26.12 -41.55
N ILE A 4 -12.37 -25.85 -40.56
CA ILE A 4 -11.12 -26.54 -40.16
C ILE A 4 -9.85 -25.78 -40.53
N GLN A 5 -9.37 -24.92 -39.62
CA GLN A 5 -7.93 -24.69 -39.38
C GLN A 5 -7.59 -23.91 -38.08
N HIS A 6 -8.33 -24.06 -36.98
CA HIS A 6 -8.00 -23.42 -35.68
C HIS A 6 -7.94 -24.41 -34.51
N PHE A 7 -7.33 -25.58 -34.72
CA PHE A 7 -7.20 -26.59 -33.64
C PHE A 7 -5.77 -27.06 -33.36
N GLN A 8 -4.74 -26.29 -33.74
CA GLN A 8 -3.33 -26.69 -33.48
C GLN A 8 -2.46 -25.63 -32.77
N ILE A 9 -3.02 -24.51 -32.33
CA ILE A 9 -2.26 -23.50 -31.54
C ILE A 9 -2.57 -23.58 -30.03
N ILE A 10 -3.65 -24.25 -29.62
CA ILE A 10 -4.02 -24.40 -28.20
C ILE A 10 -3.25 -25.54 -27.50
N SER A 11 -2.68 -26.49 -28.24
CA SER A 11 -1.98 -27.64 -27.63
C SER A 11 -0.48 -27.45 -27.41
N ILE A 12 0.12 -26.32 -27.81
CA ILE A 12 1.57 -26.05 -27.61
C ILE A 12 1.81 -25.02 -26.48
N LEU A 13 0.82 -24.19 -26.16
CA LEU A 13 0.88 -23.26 -25.02
C LEU A 13 0.54 -23.91 -23.67
N LEU A 14 -0.09 -25.10 -23.67
CA LEU A 14 -0.40 -25.84 -22.44
C LEU A 14 0.77 -26.71 -21.92
N SER A 15 1.81 -26.92 -22.73
CA SER A 15 2.96 -27.78 -22.40
C SER A 15 4.20 -27.02 -21.91
N LEU A 16 4.13 -25.68 -21.78
CA LEU A 16 5.21 -24.83 -21.27
C LEU A 16 4.95 -24.25 -19.85
N PHE A 17 3.83 -24.63 -19.22
CA PHE A 17 3.50 -24.26 -17.83
C PHE A 17 3.60 -25.44 -16.84
N LEU A 18 4.14 -26.58 -17.30
CA LEU A 18 4.47 -27.70 -16.43
C LEU A 18 5.99 -27.76 -16.32
N ILE A 19 6.48 -27.79 -15.08
CA ILE A 19 7.87 -27.95 -14.60
C ILE A 19 8.49 -26.65 -14.05
N THR A 20 8.13 -26.32 -12.81
CA THR A 20 9.06 -26.08 -11.68
C THR A 20 8.36 -26.50 -10.38
N PRO A 21 9.09 -26.89 -9.31
CA PRO A 21 8.56 -27.79 -8.29
C PRO A 21 7.63 -27.09 -7.30
N ILE A 22 6.61 -27.82 -6.88
CA ILE A 22 5.70 -27.51 -5.79
C ILE A 22 6.51 -27.55 -4.49
N SER A 23 6.73 -26.39 -3.87
CA SER A 23 7.21 -26.31 -2.48
C SER A 23 5.98 -26.39 -1.57
N ALA A 24 5.83 -27.51 -0.85
CA ALA A 24 4.93 -27.57 0.29
C ALA A 24 5.41 -26.57 1.35
N PHE A 25 4.50 -25.84 1.98
CA PHE A 25 4.82 -25.09 3.19
C PHE A 25 3.75 -25.32 4.25
N GLU A 26 4.17 -25.24 5.51
CA GLU A 26 3.38 -25.58 6.69
C GLU A 26 2.94 -24.28 7.37
N ILE A 27 1.63 -24.08 7.54
CA ILE A 27 1.07 -23.04 8.39
C ILE A 27 0.24 -23.75 9.47
N GLY A 28 0.60 -23.55 10.73
CA GLY A 28 -0.17 -24.06 11.87
C GLY A 28 -0.08 -25.58 12.12
N GLY A 29 1.00 -26.24 11.71
CA GLY A 29 1.14 -27.70 11.89
C GLY A 29 0.44 -28.54 10.81
N HIS A 30 -0.03 -27.90 9.74
CA HIS A 30 -0.74 -28.55 8.63
C HIS A 30 0.03 -28.35 7.32
N GLU A 31 0.36 -29.46 6.64
CA GLU A 31 0.89 -29.44 5.28
C GLU A 31 -0.22 -29.00 4.31
N PHE A 32 -0.03 -27.86 3.65
CA PHE A 32 -0.92 -27.41 2.58
C PHE A 32 -0.37 -27.87 1.23
N ASN A 33 -1.03 -28.90 0.67
CA ASN A 33 -0.79 -29.37 -0.68
C ASN A 33 -1.80 -28.70 -1.61
N ILE A 34 -1.35 -27.78 -2.47
CA ILE A 34 -2.22 -27.18 -3.50
C ILE A 34 -2.34 -28.20 -4.64
N GLY A 35 -3.25 -29.15 -4.47
CA GLY A 35 -3.63 -30.11 -5.51
C GLY A 35 -4.49 -29.42 -6.56
N GLY A 36 -4.15 -29.60 -7.84
CA GLY A 36 -4.80 -28.98 -8.99
C GLY A 36 -6.19 -29.53 -9.38
N ASP A 37 -6.94 -30.08 -8.43
CA ASP A 37 -8.28 -30.66 -8.66
C ASP A 37 -9.31 -30.04 -7.71
N ASP A 38 -9.74 -28.80 -7.99
CA ASP A 38 -11.05 -28.26 -7.56
C ASP A 38 -11.42 -26.96 -8.32
N VAL A 39 -11.45 -27.05 -9.66
CA VAL A 39 -11.83 -25.95 -10.58
C VAL A 39 -13.34 -25.99 -10.93
N ALA A 40 -14.19 -26.64 -10.14
CA ALA A 40 -15.60 -26.84 -10.52
C ALA A 40 -16.62 -26.64 -9.39
N ALA A 41 -16.54 -25.53 -8.64
CA ALA A 41 -17.65 -25.10 -7.78
C ALA A 41 -17.63 -23.61 -7.36
N THR A 42 -17.40 -22.65 -8.27
CA THR A 42 -17.69 -21.23 -7.97
C THR A 42 -18.21 -20.47 -9.18
N VAL A 43 -19.48 -20.72 -9.52
CA VAL A 43 -20.26 -19.80 -10.36
C VAL A 43 -20.90 -18.78 -9.44
N ALA A 44 -20.16 -17.71 -9.12
CA ALA A 44 -20.65 -16.37 -8.78
C ALA A 44 -19.48 -15.49 -8.32
N GLY A 45 -19.14 -14.48 -9.13
CA GLY A 45 -18.36 -13.32 -8.67
C GLY A 45 -16.85 -13.44 -8.72
N ALA A 46 -16.27 -13.35 -9.92
CA ALA A 46 -14.90 -12.86 -10.09
C ALA A 46 -14.68 -12.40 -11.54
N VAL A 47 -14.71 -11.08 -11.78
CA VAL A 47 -13.96 -10.48 -12.90
C VAL A 47 -12.63 -10.05 -12.31
N ILE A 48 -11.66 -10.96 -12.29
CA ILE A 48 -10.25 -10.65 -12.13
C ILE A 48 -9.59 -11.15 -13.41
N GLY A 49 -9.24 -10.22 -14.29
CA GLY A 49 -8.54 -10.50 -15.52
C GLY A 49 -7.68 -9.30 -15.87
N GLY A 50 -6.39 -9.36 -15.53
CA GLY A 50 -5.45 -8.30 -15.84
C GLY A 50 -4.02 -8.66 -15.45
N ALA A 51 -3.40 -9.55 -16.24
CA ALA A 51 -1.95 -9.65 -16.31
C ALA A 51 -1.56 -10.16 -17.70
N LEU A 52 -1.01 -9.28 -18.53
CA LEU A 52 -0.13 -9.68 -19.63
C LEU A 52 0.91 -8.59 -19.84
N VAL A 53 2.17 -8.92 -19.56
CA VAL A 53 3.33 -8.10 -19.90
C VAL A 53 3.93 -8.67 -21.19
N ILE A 54 4.32 -7.75 -22.09
CA ILE A 54 5.63 -7.64 -22.79
C ILE A 54 5.42 -7.19 -24.25
N GLY A 55 5.99 -6.02 -24.57
CA GLY A 55 6.92 -5.92 -25.71
C GLY A 55 6.67 -4.82 -26.74
N GLY A 56 7.60 -3.87 -26.84
CA GLY A 56 7.99 -3.28 -28.14
C GLY A 56 7.88 -1.75 -28.25
N ALA A 57 9.04 -1.09 -28.34
CA ALA A 57 9.23 0.33 -28.53
C ALA A 57 8.80 0.85 -29.91
N ALA A 58 8.33 2.11 -29.99
CA ALA A 58 8.57 2.99 -31.14
C ALA A 58 8.36 4.48 -30.79
N VAL A 59 9.41 5.26 -31.03
CA VAL A 59 9.50 6.72 -31.06
C VAL A 59 8.60 7.30 -32.17
N ILE A 60 7.97 8.46 -31.95
CA ILE A 60 7.84 9.61 -32.89
C ILE A 60 7.15 10.77 -32.13
N GLY A 61 7.75 11.95 -32.17
CA GLY A 61 7.22 13.18 -31.57
C GLY A 61 6.36 14.03 -32.52
N VAL A 62 6.21 15.30 -32.11
CA VAL A 62 5.85 16.51 -32.89
C VAL A 62 4.44 17.12 -32.61
N THR A 63 4.46 18.12 -31.72
CA THR A 63 3.84 19.48 -31.75
C THR A 63 2.32 19.74 -31.86
N ALA A 64 1.78 20.33 -30.78
CA ALA A 64 0.92 21.55 -30.66
C ALA A 64 -0.52 21.58 -31.27
N PRO A 65 -1.45 22.49 -30.86
CA PRO A 65 -1.45 23.51 -29.79
C PRO A 65 -2.70 23.54 -28.86
N VAL A 66 -2.54 24.28 -27.76
CA VAL A 66 -3.52 24.90 -26.84
C VAL A 66 -4.65 25.63 -27.57
N TRP A 67 -5.90 25.55 -27.07
CA TRP A 67 -6.94 26.60 -26.82
C TRP A 67 -8.24 25.88 -26.40
N ALA A 68 -8.56 25.82 -25.10
CA ALA A 68 -9.59 26.64 -24.40
C ALA A 68 -10.96 25.93 -24.30
N VAL A 69 -11.79 26.02 -23.25
CA VAL A 69 -11.78 26.52 -21.86
C VAL A 69 -13.14 26.06 -21.28
N ALA A 70 -13.21 25.85 -19.96
CA ALA A 70 -14.43 25.86 -19.12
C ALA A 70 -15.45 24.70 -19.21
N ALA A 71 -15.13 23.61 -18.52
CA ALA A 71 -16.05 22.92 -17.60
C ALA A 71 -15.17 22.35 -16.47
N GLY A 72 -14.73 23.24 -15.60
CA GLY A 72 -13.72 22.97 -14.58
C GLY A 72 -14.32 22.51 -13.25
N VAL A 73 -13.51 21.66 -12.59
CA VAL A 73 -13.45 21.40 -11.15
C VAL A 73 -14.45 20.39 -10.60
N VAL A 74 -14.06 19.10 -10.55
CA VAL A 74 -13.61 18.40 -9.31
C VAL A 74 -12.80 17.16 -9.74
N VAL A 75 -11.50 17.31 -9.94
CA VAL A 75 -10.53 16.19 -10.01
C VAL A 75 -9.55 16.40 -8.86
N CYS A 76 -9.96 16.11 -7.63
CA CYS A 76 -9.12 16.28 -6.44
C CYS A 76 -9.22 15.12 -5.43
N ALA A 77 -9.36 13.86 -5.86
CA ALA A 77 -9.01 12.73 -4.97
C ALA A 77 -8.63 11.47 -5.75
N VAL A 78 -9.30 11.24 -6.88
CA VAL A 78 -8.84 10.27 -7.88
C VAL A 78 -7.45 10.66 -8.41
N GLY A 79 -7.09 11.95 -8.41
CA GLY A 79 -5.78 12.42 -8.89
C GLY A 79 -4.58 12.07 -8.01
N VAL A 80 -4.75 11.87 -6.70
CA VAL A 80 -3.63 11.50 -5.80
C VAL A 80 -3.38 9.99 -5.89
N GLU A 81 -4.44 9.18 -5.86
CA GLU A 81 -4.35 7.72 -6.00
C GLU A 81 -4.03 7.29 -7.44
N ALA A 82 -4.62 7.92 -8.45
CA ALA A 82 -4.25 7.71 -9.85
C ALA A 82 -2.89 8.33 -10.18
N GLY A 83 -2.50 9.45 -9.56
CA GLY A 83 -1.16 10.03 -9.69
C GLY A 83 -0.08 9.09 -9.14
N TRP A 84 -0.34 8.47 -7.98
CA TRP A 84 0.56 7.49 -7.37
C TRP A 84 0.58 6.14 -8.12
N ARG A 85 -0.56 5.69 -8.66
CA ARG A 85 -0.66 4.48 -9.52
C ARG A 85 -0.05 4.65 -10.90
N TYR A 86 -0.19 5.84 -11.50
CA TYR A 86 0.42 6.20 -12.78
C TYR A 86 1.94 6.36 -12.67
N LEU A 87 2.44 6.92 -11.56
CA LEU A 87 3.89 7.00 -11.30
C LEU A 87 4.52 5.62 -11.01
N ASN A 88 3.73 4.62 -10.62
CA ASN A 88 4.20 3.29 -10.23
C ASN A 88 3.65 2.14 -11.10
N GLY A 89 3.16 2.42 -12.31
CA GLY A 89 2.87 1.42 -13.34
C GLY A 89 1.68 0.48 -13.08
N LYS A 90 0.62 0.93 -12.38
CA LYS A 90 -0.62 0.14 -12.20
C LYS A 90 -1.82 0.80 -12.87
N ASP A 91 -2.52 0.06 -13.72
CA ASP A 91 -3.64 0.53 -14.54
C ASP A 91 -4.81 1.07 -13.70
N ALA A 92 -5.38 2.19 -14.15
CA ALA A 92 -6.61 2.75 -13.62
C ALA A 92 -7.80 1.96 -14.19
N GLY A 93 -8.56 1.30 -13.31
CA GLY A 93 -9.71 0.47 -13.71
C GLY A 93 -10.86 1.28 -14.33
N ASP A 94 -11.48 0.70 -15.36
CA ASP A 94 -12.60 1.23 -16.13
C ASP A 94 -13.83 1.54 -15.26
N VAL A 95 -14.41 2.73 -15.47
CA VAL A 95 -15.71 3.12 -14.90
C VAL A 95 -16.81 2.65 -15.84
N ALA A 96 -17.50 1.56 -15.48
CA ALA A 96 -18.72 1.13 -16.16
C ALA A 96 -19.92 1.99 -15.73
N VAL A 97 -20.58 2.64 -16.69
CA VAL A 97 -21.82 3.40 -16.46
C VAL A 97 -23.00 2.43 -16.51
N VAL A 98 -23.63 2.16 -15.36
CA VAL A 98 -24.91 1.42 -15.29
C VAL A 98 -26.04 2.39 -15.62
N THR A 99 -26.90 2.02 -16.57
CA THR A 99 -28.06 2.80 -17.02
C THR A 99 -29.34 2.03 -16.69
N GLY A 100 -29.96 2.33 -15.54
CA GLY A 100 -31.26 1.79 -15.15
C GLY A 100 -31.62 2.07 -13.69
N GLU A 101 -32.89 2.35 -13.41
CA GLU A 101 -33.42 2.58 -12.05
C GLU A 101 -33.44 1.26 -11.27
N LYS A 102 -32.59 1.12 -10.24
CA LYS A 102 -32.58 -0.06 -9.37
C LYS A 102 -33.60 0.11 -8.23
N ASN A 103 -34.40 -0.92 -7.95
CA ASN A 103 -35.21 -0.97 -6.72
C ASN A 103 -34.34 -1.40 -5.53
N VAL A 104 -34.64 -0.86 -4.35
CA VAL A 104 -33.92 -1.20 -3.11
C VAL A 104 -34.52 -2.48 -2.53
N SER A 105 -33.74 -3.55 -2.43
CA SER A 105 -34.21 -4.77 -1.74
C SER A 105 -34.50 -4.47 -0.26
N ASN A 106 -35.50 -5.13 0.34
CA ASN A 106 -35.81 -4.93 1.77
C ASN A 106 -34.60 -5.19 2.68
N THR A 107 -33.78 -6.19 2.36
CA THR A 107 -32.54 -6.48 3.11
C THR A 107 -31.55 -5.32 3.02
N ASN A 108 -31.35 -4.77 1.82
CA ASN A 108 -30.47 -3.62 1.64
C ASN A 108 -31.05 -2.35 2.27
N TYR A 109 -32.37 -2.17 2.20
CA TYR A 109 -33.04 -1.03 2.81
C TYR A 109 -32.84 -1.01 4.32
N ILE A 110 -33.09 -2.14 5.00
CA ILE A 110 -33.03 -2.22 6.47
C ILE A 110 -31.58 -2.23 6.96
N ASN A 111 -30.71 -3.04 6.36
CA ASN A 111 -29.35 -3.27 6.87
C ASN A 111 -28.28 -2.40 6.20
N ASN A 112 -28.65 -1.60 5.20
CA ASN A 112 -27.78 -0.71 4.44
C ASN A 112 -26.51 -1.40 3.87
N THR A 113 -26.66 -2.68 3.48
CA THR A 113 -25.56 -3.55 3.09
C THR A 113 -24.73 -2.99 1.94
N GLU A 114 -25.32 -2.39 0.92
CA GLU A 114 -24.57 -1.89 -0.24
C GLU A 114 -23.74 -0.64 0.07
N ALA A 115 -24.23 0.26 0.92
CA ALA A 115 -23.43 1.39 1.38
C ALA A 115 -22.26 0.93 2.24
N TYR A 116 -22.49 -0.03 3.14
CA TYR A 116 -21.42 -0.71 3.89
C TYR A 116 -20.35 -1.26 2.93
N GLN A 117 -20.79 -2.03 1.94
CA GLN A 117 -19.93 -2.68 0.96
C GLN A 117 -19.11 -1.68 0.14
N LYS A 118 -19.74 -0.60 -0.32
CA LYS A 118 -19.08 0.43 -1.14
C LYS A 118 -18.01 1.20 -0.34
N ILE A 119 -18.23 1.47 0.94
CA ILE A 119 -17.27 2.22 1.77
C ILE A 119 -16.19 1.31 2.38
N ALA A 120 -16.56 0.14 2.90
CA ALA A 120 -15.70 -0.71 3.72
C ALA A 120 -14.58 -1.42 2.95
N GLY A 121 -14.64 -1.55 1.62
CA GLY A 121 -13.53 -2.12 0.83
C GLY A 121 -13.17 -3.58 1.18
N PHE A 122 -14.13 -4.33 1.73
CA PHE A 122 -14.30 -5.79 1.76
C PHE A 122 -13.19 -6.75 2.20
N LYS A 123 -12.02 -6.31 2.63
CA LYS A 123 -11.14 -7.22 3.38
C LYS A 123 -11.69 -7.29 4.81
N GLN A 124 -12.61 -8.23 5.06
CA GLN A 124 -13.03 -8.64 6.40
C GLN A 124 -11.97 -9.57 6.99
N TYR A 125 -11.74 -9.47 8.29
CA TYR A 125 -10.70 -10.25 8.94
C TYR A 125 -11.06 -11.74 8.99
N SER A 126 -10.18 -12.55 8.40
CA SER A 126 -10.01 -13.96 8.69
C SER A 126 -8.50 -14.25 8.71
N GLU A 127 -8.09 -15.35 9.32
CA GLU A 127 -6.67 -15.74 9.32
C GLU A 127 -6.16 -15.92 7.88
N GLU A 128 -6.98 -16.49 6.98
CA GLU A 128 -6.65 -16.68 5.57
C GLU A 128 -6.64 -15.38 4.78
N ALA A 129 -7.53 -14.43 5.08
CA ALA A 129 -7.53 -13.11 4.46
C ALA A 129 -6.30 -12.32 4.88
N SER A 130 -5.94 -12.39 6.16
CA SER A 130 -4.73 -11.77 6.71
C SER A 130 -3.46 -12.37 6.12
N ALA A 131 -3.35 -13.71 6.08
CA ALA A 131 -2.19 -14.39 5.52
C ALA A 131 -2.00 -14.04 4.03
N ARG A 132 -3.07 -13.99 3.24
CA ARG A 132 -3.02 -13.59 1.83
C ARG A 132 -2.57 -12.13 1.64
N ASP A 133 -3.09 -11.21 2.45
CA ASP A 133 -2.73 -9.79 2.37
C ASP A 133 -1.26 -9.56 2.74
N ILE A 134 -0.79 -10.22 3.81
CA ILE A 134 0.61 -10.19 4.22
C ILE A 134 1.53 -10.82 3.17
N LEU A 135 1.11 -11.91 2.52
CA LEU A 135 1.86 -12.53 1.43
C LEU A 135 1.97 -11.61 0.19
N GLU A 136 0.89 -10.92 -0.17
CA GLU A 136 0.90 -9.93 -1.27
C GLU A 136 1.89 -8.80 -0.98
N LEU A 137 1.90 -8.29 0.27
CA LEU A 137 2.87 -7.29 0.71
C LEU A 137 4.30 -7.83 0.71
N ARG A 138 4.51 -9.06 1.21
CA ARG A 138 5.80 -9.75 1.19
C ARG A 138 6.37 -9.85 -0.22
N ASN A 139 5.58 -10.31 -1.18
CA ASN A 139 6.00 -10.44 -2.58
C ASN A 139 6.33 -9.10 -3.23
N THR A 140 5.69 -8.01 -2.79
CA THR A 140 5.97 -6.66 -3.32
C THR A 140 7.31 -6.12 -2.80
N LEU A 141 7.73 -6.56 -1.62
CA LEU A 141 8.92 -6.08 -0.90
C LEU A 141 10.09 -7.07 -0.96
N ASP A 142 9.93 -8.16 -1.70
CA ASP A 142 10.94 -9.20 -1.90
C ASP A 142 12.15 -8.66 -2.68
N SER A 143 13.33 -9.15 -2.32
CA SER A 143 14.61 -8.65 -2.83
C SER A 143 15.56 -9.79 -3.12
N SER A 144 16.19 -9.75 -4.30
CA SER A 144 17.22 -10.71 -4.69
C SER A 144 18.62 -10.14 -4.45
N ILE A 145 19.62 -11.00 -4.28
CA ILE A 145 21.03 -10.59 -4.21
C ILE A 145 21.57 -10.31 -5.62
N CYS A 146 22.31 -9.21 -5.77
CA CYS A 146 22.98 -8.81 -7.00
C CYS A 146 24.40 -8.31 -6.73
N ASN A 147 25.24 -8.32 -7.78
CA ASN A 147 26.58 -7.74 -7.73
C ASN A 147 26.50 -6.21 -7.68
N TYR A 148 27.22 -5.60 -6.74
CA TYR A 148 27.32 -4.15 -6.67
C TYR A 148 28.48 -3.66 -7.53
N ASN A 149 28.32 -2.51 -8.17
CA ASN A 149 29.44 -1.88 -8.85
C ASN A 149 30.35 -1.22 -7.81
N TYR A 150 31.66 -1.45 -7.92
CA TYR A 150 32.65 -0.83 -7.04
C TYR A 150 33.88 -0.37 -7.80
N LYS A 151 34.57 0.59 -7.19
CA LYS A 151 35.96 0.91 -7.54
C LYS A 151 36.89 0.28 -6.51
N THR A 152 38.05 -0.15 -6.98
CA THR A 152 39.09 -0.71 -6.13
C THR A 152 40.27 0.26 -6.06
N GLU A 153 40.77 0.49 -4.84
CA GLU A 153 41.95 1.29 -4.53
C GLU A 153 42.95 0.44 -3.75
N GLY A 154 44.25 0.75 -3.85
CA GLY A 154 45.31 0.04 -3.13
C GLY A 154 46.03 -1.04 -3.96
N THR A 155 46.68 -1.99 -3.28
CA THR A 155 47.43 -3.06 -3.93
C THR A 155 46.47 -4.14 -4.42
N LEU A 156 46.38 -4.34 -5.73
CA LEU A 156 45.47 -5.31 -6.39
C LEU A 156 46.04 -6.75 -6.43
N SER A 157 47.05 -7.08 -5.63
CA SER A 157 47.77 -8.34 -5.80
C SER A 157 46.92 -9.55 -5.39
N ASP A 158 46.81 -10.51 -6.31
CA ASP A 158 46.54 -11.93 -6.11
C ASP A 158 45.22 -12.34 -5.42
N VAL A 159 44.29 -11.42 -5.16
CA VAL A 159 42.94 -11.73 -4.68
C VAL A 159 41.90 -10.96 -5.48
N VAL A 160 40.93 -11.67 -6.06
CA VAL A 160 39.73 -11.06 -6.63
C VAL A 160 38.67 -10.97 -5.54
N ILE A 161 38.21 -9.76 -5.28
CA ILE A 161 37.19 -9.48 -4.27
C ILE A 161 35.92 -9.10 -5.02
N ASN A 162 34.83 -9.82 -4.76
CA ASN A 162 33.49 -9.47 -5.24
C ASN A 162 32.61 -9.05 -4.05
N MET A 163 31.67 -8.15 -4.31
CA MET A 163 30.74 -7.63 -3.32
C MET A 163 29.32 -7.72 -3.86
N GLU A 164 28.47 -8.42 -3.12
CA GLU A 164 27.07 -8.62 -3.43
C GLU A 164 26.19 -8.06 -2.31
N GLY A 165 25.00 -7.59 -2.68
CA GLY A 165 24.00 -7.08 -1.76
C GLY A 165 22.62 -7.13 -2.41
N PRO A 166 21.56 -6.73 -1.70
CA PRO A 166 20.21 -6.78 -2.26
C PRO A 166 20.01 -5.77 -3.40
N GLU A 167 19.26 -6.17 -4.41
CA GLU A 167 18.81 -5.29 -5.49
C GLU A 167 17.89 -4.17 -4.97
N LYS A 168 17.14 -4.46 -3.90
CA LYS A 168 16.19 -3.52 -3.30
C LYS A 168 16.31 -3.51 -1.77
N ILE A 169 16.45 -2.32 -1.22
CA ILE A 169 16.46 -2.04 0.22
C ILE A 169 15.35 -1.01 0.46
N TYR A 170 14.33 -1.37 1.24
CA TYR A 170 13.24 -0.47 1.54
C TYR A 170 13.47 0.17 2.91
N GLY A 171 13.83 1.46 2.92
CA GLY A 171 13.91 2.28 4.12
C GLY A 171 15.11 1.98 5.02
N PHE A 172 14.92 2.16 6.31
CA PHE A 172 15.97 1.98 7.34
C PHE A 172 16.16 0.49 7.70
N SER A 173 16.12 -0.36 6.68
CA SER A 173 16.20 -1.82 6.83
C SER A 173 17.64 -2.28 7.03
N ALA A 174 17.78 -3.35 7.79
CA ALA A 174 18.94 -4.21 7.73
C ALA A 174 18.93 -5.00 6.41
N PHE A 175 20.11 -5.28 5.86
CA PHE A 175 20.29 -6.00 4.61
C PHE A 175 21.57 -6.84 4.63
N PRO A 176 21.63 -7.96 3.89
CA PRO A 176 22.81 -8.80 3.81
C PRO A 176 23.83 -8.20 2.83
N ILE A 177 25.11 -8.32 3.17
CA ILE A 177 26.22 -8.09 2.25
C ILE A 177 27.10 -9.34 2.25
N SER A 178 27.37 -9.85 1.05
CA SER A 178 28.30 -10.95 0.84
C SER A 178 29.59 -10.38 0.24
N VAL A 179 30.71 -10.65 0.90
CA VAL A 179 32.05 -10.40 0.36
C VAL A 179 32.66 -11.74 0.01
N GLU A 180 33.00 -11.89 -1.26
CA GLU A 180 33.61 -13.10 -1.78
C GLU A 180 35.07 -12.83 -2.13
N LEU A 181 35.96 -13.63 -1.57
CA LEU A 181 37.37 -13.68 -1.93
C LEU A 181 37.59 -14.89 -2.83
N THR A 182 38.00 -14.63 -4.07
CA THR A 182 38.42 -15.66 -5.02
C THR A 182 39.92 -15.56 -5.26
N GLU A 183 40.55 -16.72 -5.38
CA GLU A 183 41.97 -16.83 -5.67
C GLU A 183 42.35 -16.08 -6.96
N ALA A 184 43.42 -15.29 -6.91
CA ALA A 184 44.08 -14.76 -8.11
C ALA A 184 45.60 -14.87 -8.03
N ILE A 185 46.14 -15.89 -7.32
CA ILE A 185 47.58 -16.10 -7.15
C ILE A 185 48.25 -16.28 -8.52
N THR A 186 48.82 -15.19 -9.04
CA THR A 186 49.59 -15.15 -10.28
C THR A 186 51.08 -15.35 -9.96
N GLY A 187 51.39 -16.49 -9.34
CA GLY A 187 52.74 -16.91 -8.95
C GLY A 187 52.82 -18.44 -8.92
N SER A 188 53.98 -18.98 -9.27
CA SER A 188 54.21 -20.42 -9.49
C SER A 188 54.07 -21.25 -8.20
N GLU A 189 53.49 -22.44 -8.31
CA GLU A 189 53.52 -23.57 -7.36
C GLU A 189 52.56 -23.61 -6.15
N ASN A 190 52.39 -24.83 -5.63
CA ASN A 190 51.40 -25.29 -4.64
C ASN A 190 51.55 -24.63 -3.25
N LYS A 191 52.76 -24.21 -2.85
CA LYS A 191 53.00 -23.59 -1.53
C LYS A 191 52.65 -22.11 -1.42
N SER A 192 52.36 -21.43 -2.53
CA SER A 192 51.98 -20.01 -2.49
C SER A 192 50.61 -19.85 -1.85
N TYR A 193 50.46 -18.88 -0.94
CA TYR A 193 49.21 -18.66 -0.21
C TYR A 193 48.96 -17.19 0.12
N VAL A 194 47.70 -16.87 0.37
CA VAL A 194 47.24 -15.58 0.86
C VAL A 194 46.83 -15.71 2.33
N ASP A 195 47.35 -14.82 3.16
CA ASP A 195 47.07 -14.69 4.60
C ASP A 195 46.33 -13.37 4.82
N ILE A 196 45.03 -13.39 5.13
CA ILE A 196 44.25 -12.18 5.37
C ILE A 196 44.19 -11.93 6.88
N ASP A 197 44.72 -10.79 7.31
CA ASP A 197 44.68 -10.38 8.72
C ASP A 197 43.25 -10.03 9.16
N TYR A 198 42.54 -9.25 8.33
CA TYR A 198 41.14 -8.90 8.57
C TYR A 198 40.44 -8.33 7.33
N ILE A 199 39.11 -8.41 7.35
CA ILE A 199 38.21 -7.70 6.44
C ILE A 199 37.37 -6.72 7.27
N SER A 200 37.36 -5.43 6.92
CA SER A 200 36.47 -4.42 7.51
C SER A 200 35.40 -4.02 6.50
N ILE A 201 34.13 -4.09 6.90
CA ILE A 201 32.98 -3.73 6.08
C ILE A 201 32.22 -2.64 6.82
N TYR A 202 31.97 -1.50 6.18
CA TYR A 202 31.26 -0.38 6.79
C TYR A 202 30.56 0.49 5.74
N LEU A 203 29.57 1.28 6.17
CA LEU A 203 28.91 2.27 5.32
C LEU A 203 29.54 3.64 5.51
N VAL A 204 29.55 4.43 4.43
CA VAL A 204 29.91 5.85 4.47
C VAL A 204 28.78 6.66 3.88
N ASP A 205 28.25 7.61 4.65
CA ASP A 205 27.23 8.54 4.15
C ASP A 205 27.83 9.67 3.31
N SER A 206 26.97 10.50 2.73
CA SER A 206 27.39 11.67 1.94
C SER A 206 28.24 12.69 2.71
N SER A 207 28.24 12.67 4.04
CA SER A 207 29.09 13.53 4.88
C SER A 207 30.47 12.93 5.16
N GLY A 208 30.70 11.68 4.76
CA GLY A 208 31.93 10.94 5.04
C GLY A 208 31.92 10.22 6.40
N ARG A 209 30.81 10.23 7.12
CA ARG A 209 30.70 9.54 8.42
C ARG A 209 30.58 8.03 8.19
N LYS A 210 31.35 7.27 8.97
CA LYS A 210 31.27 5.81 9.01
C LYS A 210 30.08 5.32 9.84
N TRP A 211 29.42 4.26 9.37
CA TRP A 211 28.29 3.61 10.03
C TRP A 211 28.46 2.09 9.99
N ASN A 212 27.97 1.40 11.03
CA ASN A 212 27.85 -0.06 11.09
C ASN A 212 29.13 -0.82 10.72
N GLU A 213 30.27 -0.41 11.28
CA GLU A 213 31.56 -1.07 10.99
C GLU A 213 31.61 -2.47 11.59
N LYS A 214 31.81 -3.45 10.73
CA LYS A 214 32.02 -4.86 11.07
C LYS A 214 33.41 -5.28 10.66
N ARG A 215 34.08 -6.00 11.56
CA ARG A 215 35.43 -6.51 11.33
C ARG A 215 35.45 -8.02 11.51
N ILE A 216 35.89 -8.71 10.46
CA ILE A 216 36.07 -10.15 10.42
C ILE A 216 37.57 -10.41 10.59
N ASN A 217 37.91 -11.22 11.58
CA ASN A 217 39.29 -11.68 11.83
C ASN A 217 39.33 -13.21 11.71
N ASP A 218 40.50 -13.81 11.92
CA ASP A 218 40.72 -15.27 11.92
C ASP A 218 40.30 -15.93 10.60
N ILE A 219 40.72 -15.32 9.49
CA ILE A 219 40.41 -15.76 8.13
C ILE A 219 41.37 -16.91 7.75
N PRO A 220 40.86 -18.06 7.25
CA PRO A 220 41.71 -19.14 6.77
C PRO A 220 42.62 -18.67 5.64
N LYS A 221 43.81 -19.27 5.58
CA LYS A 221 44.74 -19.06 4.47
C LYS A 221 44.12 -19.59 3.18
N ILE A 222 44.26 -18.84 2.10
CA ILE A 222 43.78 -19.21 0.78
C ILE A 222 44.97 -19.75 0.00
N TYR A 223 44.90 -21.03 -0.37
CA TYR A 223 45.92 -21.71 -1.16
C TYR A 223 45.46 -21.87 -2.60
N LYS A 224 46.44 -22.05 -3.48
CA LYS A 224 46.18 -22.40 -4.87
C LYS A 224 45.60 -23.79 -5.03
N ASP A 225 44.65 -23.95 -5.95
CA ASP A 225 44.07 -25.24 -6.32
C ASP A 225 45.15 -26.26 -6.69
N CYS A 226 45.37 -27.22 -5.78
CA CYS A 226 46.33 -28.30 -5.91
C CYS A 226 45.86 -29.54 -5.14
N GLU A 227 46.14 -30.73 -5.69
CA GLU A 227 45.72 -32.04 -5.14
C GLU A 227 46.30 -32.34 -3.74
N GLU A 228 47.31 -31.59 -3.28
CA GLU A 228 47.95 -31.78 -1.96
C GLU A 228 47.16 -31.18 -0.79
N HIS A 229 46.19 -30.31 -1.07
CA HIS A 229 45.46 -29.54 -0.07
C HIS A 229 43.95 -29.83 -0.13
N GLU A 230 43.57 -31.05 0.24
CA GLU A 230 42.20 -31.61 0.16
C GLU A 230 41.12 -30.84 0.98
N PHE A 231 41.51 -29.84 1.78
CA PHE A 231 40.64 -29.07 2.69
C PHE A 231 40.70 -27.54 2.51
N ASP A 232 41.47 -27.03 1.54
CA ASP A 232 41.69 -25.57 1.44
C ASP A 232 40.70 -24.89 0.47
N PRO A 233 39.96 -23.85 0.91
CA PRO A 233 38.92 -23.24 0.10
C PRO A 233 39.51 -22.29 -0.96
N HIS A 234 39.31 -22.59 -2.24
CA HIS A 234 39.64 -21.68 -3.38
C HIS A 234 38.72 -20.44 -3.45
N LYS A 235 37.67 -20.44 -2.63
CA LYS A 235 36.66 -19.38 -2.54
C LYS A 235 36.19 -19.27 -1.09
N LEU A 236 36.26 -18.07 -0.53
CA LEU A 236 35.72 -17.74 0.79
C LEU A 236 34.61 -16.71 0.64
N SER A 237 33.44 -16.98 1.23
CA SER A 237 32.31 -16.05 1.26
C SER A 237 32.01 -15.65 2.71
N TYR A 238 31.92 -14.34 2.93
CA TYR A 238 31.61 -13.73 4.20
C TYR A 238 30.32 -12.95 4.10
N ASN A 239 29.30 -13.44 4.78
CA ASN A 239 27.98 -12.83 4.80
C ASN A 239 27.79 -12.05 6.10
N VAL A 240 27.48 -10.76 6.00
CA VAL A 240 27.25 -9.89 7.16
C VAL A 240 25.96 -9.11 7.02
N THR A 241 25.25 -8.90 8.12
CA THR A 241 24.10 -7.99 8.13
C THR A 241 24.57 -6.54 8.29
N MET A 242 24.25 -5.69 7.32
CA MET A 242 24.49 -4.25 7.37
C MET A 242 23.16 -3.51 7.52
N LYS A 243 23.20 -2.19 7.71
CA LYS A 243 21.99 -1.34 7.76
C LYS A 243 22.30 0.03 7.19
N ALA A 244 21.34 0.63 6.51
CA ALA A 244 21.44 2.00 6.03
C ALA A 244 21.67 2.99 7.19
N PRO A 245 22.29 4.16 6.95
CA PRO A 245 22.49 5.17 7.99
C PRO A 245 21.15 5.60 8.61
N ASP A 246 21.03 5.46 9.92
CA ASP A 246 19.77 5.70 10.64
C ASP A 246 19.98 6.65 11.82
N PRO A 247 19.74 7.96 11.65
CA PRO A 247 19.77 8.93 12.74
C PRO A 247 18.48 8.91 13.59
N TYR A 248 17.44 8.15 13.19
CA TYR A 248 16.12 8.15 13.79
C TYR A 248 15.89 7.01 14.79
N ILE A 249 16.74 5.97 14.81
CA ILE A 249 16.59 4.83 15.73
C ILE A 249 16.47 5.24 17.21
N GLY A 250 17.19 6.27 17.65
CA GLY A 250 17.08 6.79 19.02
C GLY A 250 15.71 7.43 19.30
N LYS A 251 15.10 8.06 18.29
CA LYS A 251 13.75 8.63 18.36
C LYS A 251 12.69 7.55 18.41
N ALA A 252 12.80 6.51 17.57
CA ALA A 252 11.91 5.35 17.61
C ALA A 252 11.94 4.66 18.99
N ASN A 253 13.15 4.37 19.51
CA ASN A 253 13.34 3.85 20.86
C ASN A 253 12.67 4.72 21.93
N SER A 254 12.80 6.04 21.83
CA SER A 254 12.16 6.95 22.79
C SER A 254 10.63 6.88 22.77
N MET A 255 10.02 6.53 21.63
CA MET A 255 8.57 6.36 21.51
C MET A 255 8.10 5.00 22.06
N ILE A 256 8.98 3.99 22.10
CA ILE A 256 8.72 2.73 22.81
C ILE A 256 8.94 2.88 24.32
N SER A 257 9.93 3.65 24.78
CA SER A 257 10.29 3.70 26.21
C SER A 257 9.65 4.86 26.98
N ASN A 258 9.40 6.01 26.35
CA ASN A 258 8.85 7.21 27.01
C ASN A 258 7.40 7.48 26.57
N ILE A 259 6.81 8.59 27.02
CA ILE A 259 5.49 9.02 26.56
C ILE A 259 5.57 9.41 25.07
N PRO A 260 4.85 8.70 24.17
CA PRO A 260 4.88 9.01 22.75
C PRO A 260 4.32 10.40 22.47
N ASN A 261 4.94 11.11 21.53
CA ASN A 261 4.50 12.43 21.12
C ASN A 261 4.35 12.51 19.59
N ARG A 262 3.42 13.35 19.14
CA ARG A 262 3.07 13.47 17.72
C ARG A 262 4.24 13.91 16.84
N ASN A 263 5.02 14.89 17.28
CA ASN A 263 6.08 15.48 16.46
C ASN A 263 7.14 14.43 16.10
N THR A 264 7.55 13.62 17.07
CA THR A 264 8.50 12.53 16.82
C THR A 264 7.90 11.43 15.94
N LEU A 265 6.63 11.04 16.15
CA LEU A 265 5.98 10.03 15.32
C LEU A 265 5.81 10.49 13.86
N LYS A 266 5.46 11.77 13.65
CA LYS A 266 5.42 12.36 12.30
C LYS A 266 6.79 12.42 11.65
N GLU A 267 7.82 12.82 12.41
CA GLU A 267 9.18 12.81 11.91
C GLU A 267 9.63 11.40 11.47
N LEU A 268 9.22 10.35 12.19
CA LEU A 268 9.46 8.96 11.78
C LEU A 268 8.66 8.59 10.52
N MET A 269 7.40 9.00 10.39
CA MET A 269 6.62 8.80 9.17
C MET A 269 7.25 9.47 7.95
N ASP A 270 7.85 10.66 8.15
CA ASP A 270 8.42 11.47 7.08
C ASP A 270 9.92 11.22 6.85
N ALA A 271 10.56 10.37 7.66
CA ALA A 271 11.99 10.09 7.58
C ALA A 271 12.42 9.53 6.23
N GLU A 272 13.61 9.93 5.77
CA GLU A 272 14.22 9.52 4.51
C GLU A 272 15.65 9.01 4.73
N VAL A 273 16.03 8.00 3.94
CA VAL A 273 17.36 7.40 4.02
C VAL A 273 18.37 8.28 3.29
N ASN A 274 19.47 8.61 3.95
CA ASN A 274 20.55 9.35 3.32
C ASN A 274 21.33 8.46 2.34
N LYS A 275 21.86 9.05 1.27
CA LYS A 275 22.76 8.33 0.36
C LYS A 275 23.98 7.78 1.10
N PHE A 276 24.36 6.55 0.76
CA PHE A 276 25.48 5.85 1.33
C PHE A 276 26.22 5.01 0.30
N GLU A 277 27.48 4.70 0.60
CA GLU A 277 28.26 3.68 -0.10
C GLU A 277 28.79 2.67 0.90
N ILE A 278 28.96 1.43 0.45
CA ILE A 278 29.57 0.34 1.19
C ILE A 278 31.06 0.33 0.89
N ILE A 279 31.86 0.22 1.94
CA ILE A 279 33.31 0.12 1.87
C ILE A 279 33.72 -1.24 2.42
N VAL A 280 34.59 -1.93 1.68
CA VAL A 280 35.26 -3.14 2.12
C VAL A 280 36.76 -2.89 2.10
N GLU A 281 37.42 -3.06 3.24
CA GLU A 281 38.88 -2.95 3.39
C GLU A 281 39.44 -4.33 3.72
N VAL A 282 40.35 -4.83 2.90
CA VAL A 282 41.01 -6.13 3.05
C VAL A 282 42.50 -5.90 3.29
N HIS A 283 42.99 -6.43 4.40
CA HIS A 283 44.38 -6.31 4.81
C HIS A 283 45.00 -7.68 5.05
N GLY A 284 46.21 -7.89 4.55
CA GLY A 284 46.92 -9.15 4.70
C GLY A 284 48.22 -9.18 3.91
N VAL A 285 48.71 -10.39 3.63
CA VAL A 285 49.92 -10.65 2.86
C VAL A 285 49.77 -11.86 1.95
N ALA A 286 50.31 -11.78 0.74
CA ALA A 286 50.54 -12.95 -0.12
C ALA A 286 51.99 -13.42 0.06
N GLN A 287 52.19 -14.70 0.35
CA GLN A 287 53.51 -15.33 0.33
C GLN A 287 53.68 -16.14 -0.93
N LEU A 288 54.65 -15.75 -1.76
CA LEU A 288 54.92 -16.40 -3.03
C LEU A 288 56.17 -17.26 -2.93
N TYR A 289 56.07 -18.46 -3.47
CA TYR A 289 57.15 -19.42 -3.62
C TYR A 289 57.49 -19.58 -5.11
N LYS A 290 58.72 -19.99 -5.41
CA LYS A 290 59.19 -20.32 -6.76
C LYS A 290 59.72 -21.74 -6.79
N LEU A 291 59.50 -22.44 -7.91
CA LEU A 291 60.13 -23.73 -8.14
C LEU A 291 61.60 -23.54 -8.51
N GLU A 292 62.49 -24.00 -7.66
CA GLU A 292 63.90 -24.11 -8.00
C GLU A 292 64.22 -25.51 -8.49
N ARG A 293 64.75 -25.60 -9.71
CA ARG A 293 65.25 -26.84 -10.31
C ARG A 293 66.76 -26.89 -10.20
N THR A 294 67.27 -27.71 -9.29
CA THR A 294 68.70 -27.93 -9.13
C THR A 294 69.10 -29.25 -9.78
N SER A 295 70.01 -29.21 -10.75
CA SER A 295 70.57 -30.40 -11.39
C SER A 295 71.75 -30.91 -10.58
N HIS A 296 71.61 -32.12 -10.03
CA HIS A 296 72.66 -32.80 -9.30
C HIS A 296 73.26 -33.88 -10.19
N THR A 297 74.60 -33.89 -10.33
CA THR A 297 75.31 -34.98 -11.00
C THR A 297 75.93 -35.87 -9.94
N THR A 298 75.52 -37.13 -9.93
CA THR A 298 76.06 -38.18 -9.05
C THR A 298 77.53 -38.49 -9.40
N GLU A 299 78.26 -39.11 -8.48
CA GLU A 299 79.67 -39.50 -8.71
C GLU A 299 79.86 -40.40 -9.96
N ASP A 300 78.81 -41.13 -10.35
CA ASP A 300 78.76 -41.99 -11.55
C ASP A 300 78.42 -41.25 -12.86
N GLY A 301 78.26 -39.92 -12.82
CA GLY A 301 78.00 -39.08 -14.00
C GLY A 301 76.53 -38.97 -14.42
N HIS A 302 75.60 -39.57 -13.66
CA HIS A 302 74.16 -39.40 -13.91
C HIS A 302 73.64 -38.10 -13.31
N THR A 303 72.98 -37.28 -14.14
CA THR A 303 72.32 -36.05 -13.70
C THR A 303 70.85 -36.33 -13.39
N TYR A 304 70.38 -35.92 -12.20
CA TYR A 304 68.97 -35.86 -11.85
C TYR A 304 68.59 -34.43 -11.46
N THR A 305 67.35 -34.03 -11.77
CA THR A 305 66.81 -32.73 -11.35
C THR A 305 66.06 -32.93 -10.04
N ARG A 306 66.42 -32.14 -9.03
CA ARG A 306 65.62 -31.99 -7.81
C ARG A 306 64.85 -30.70 -7.92
N GLU A 307 63.54 -30.80 -7.73
CA GLU A 307 62.66 -29.65 -7.60
C GLU A 307 62.50 -29.34 -6.11
N SER A 308 62.68 -28.08 -5.74
CA SER A 308 62.40 -27.59 -4.38
C SER A 308 61.75 -26.22 -4.47
N GLU A 309 60.67 -26.02 -3.72
CA GLU A 309 60.04 -24.71 -3.61
C GLU A 309 60.83 -23.85 -2.61
N GLU A 310 61.28 -22.68 -3.07
CA GLU A 310 61.94 -21.67 -2.24
C GLU A 310 61.03 -20.45 -2.09
N PHE A 311 61.03 -19.82 -0.92
CA PHE A 311 60.37 -18.55 -0.72
C PHE A 311 60.94 -17.49 -1.68
N ASP A 312 60.06 -16.84 -2.44
CA ASP A 312 60.43 -15.75 -3.35
C ASP A 312 60.29 -14.39 -2.65
N LYS A 313 59.05 -14.04 -2.28
CA LYS A 313 58.72 -12.73 -1.71
C LYS A 313 57.38 -12.70 -0.99
N THR A 314 57.20 -11.65 -0.19
CA THR A 314 55.92 -11.28 0.42
C THR A 314 55.37 -10.04 -0.27
N ILE A 315 54.07 -10.05 -0.60
CA ILE A 315 53.34 -8.90 -1.13
C ILE A 315 52.29 -8.45 -0.10
N ASN A 316 52.30 -7.18 0.29
CA ASN A 316 51.29 -6.65 1.20
C ASN A 316 49.97 -6.40 0.45
N ILE A 317 48.90 -6.98 0.98
CA ILE A 317 47.53 -6.75 0.54
C ILE A 317 46.95 -5.62 1.39
N ASN A 318 46.59 -4.54 0.72
CA ASN A 318 45.87 -3.40 1.31
C ASN A 318 44.94 -2.89 0.23
N THR A 319 43.74 -3.46 0.21
CA THR A 319 42.78 -3.29 -0.87
C THR A 319 41.51 -2.70 -0.30
N LYS A 320 41.01 -1.65 -0.96
CA LYS A 320 39.79 -0.95 -0.56
C LYS A 320 38.81 -0.95 -1.71
N LEU A 321 37.66 -1.58 -1.52
CA LEU A 321 36.53 -1.51 -2.44
C LEU A 321 35.58 -0.45 -1.92
N LYS A 322 35.11 0.40 -2.82
CA LYS A 322 34.04 1.35 -2.55
C LYS A 322 32.95 1.17 -3.59
N SER A 323 31.72 0.88 -3.16
CA SER A 323 30.57 0.87 -4.06
C SER A 323 30.40 2.23 -4.74
N LEU A 324 29.84 2.22 -5.95
CA LEU A 324 29.60 3.42 -6.75
C LEU A 324 28.14 3.89 -6.67
N ASP A 325 27.23 2.96 -6.39
CA ASP A 325 25.79 3.13 -6.52
C ASP A 325 25.00 2.27 -5.54
N ALA A 326 25.56 1.90 -4.38
CA ALA A 326 24.84 1.07 -3.40
C ALA A 326 23.50 1.71 -2.96
N TRP A 327 23.47 3.04 -2.86
CA TRP A 327 22.24 3.77 -2.53
C TRP A 327 21.17 3.74 -3.62
N ASN A 328 21.50 3.42 -4.88
CA ASN A 328 20.48 3.30 -5.95
C ASN A 328 19.54 2.11 -5.73
N ASN A 329 19.99 1.15 -4.92
CA ASN A 329 19.19 0.01 -4.49
C ASN A 329 18.27 0.35 -3.31
N GLU A 330 18.43 1.52 -2.67
CA GLU A 330 17.45 2.02 -1.70
C GLU A 330 16.20 2.51 -2.46
N LYS A 331 15.04 1.95 -2.09
CA LYS A 331 13.75 2.16 -2.76
C LYS A 331 12.72 2.77 -1.81
N ASN A 332 13.10 3.76 -1.00
CA ASN A 332 12.27 4.47 -0.02
C ASN A 332 11.38 3.57 0.85
N GLY A 333 11.62 3.56 2.16
CA GLY A 333 10.85 2.77 3.11
C GLY A 333 9.35 3.06 3.16
N LYS A 334 8.91 4.22 2.64
CA LYS A 334 7.51 4.65 2.65
C LYS A 334 6.66 3.84 1.68
N TYR A 335 5.67 3.11 2.20
CA TYR A 335 4.66 2.46 1.36
C TYR A 335 3.24 2.66 1.89
N TYR A 336 2.28 2.57 0.97
CA TYR A 336 0.86 2.64 1.26
C TYR A 336 0.23 1.26 1.08
N THR A 337 -0.54 0.83 2.08
CA THR A 337 -1.41 -0.34 1.97
C THR A 337 -2.81 0.12 1.65
N ASN A 338 -3.47 -0.53 0.68
CA ASN A 338 -4.85 -0.20 0.30
C ASN A 338 -5.85 -0.83 1.28
N GLY A 339 -7.02 -0.25 1.50
CA GLY A 339 -8.05 -0.79 2.39
C GLY A 339 -9.16 0.22 2.67
N ALA A 340 -9.93 -0.02 3.73
CA ALA A 340 -10.90 0.94 4.23
C ALA A 340 -10.21 2.23 4.68
N SER A 341 -10.93 3.36 4.57
CA SER A 341 -10.43 4.67 4.97
C SER A 341 -11.48 5.42 5.80
N ALA A 342 -11.01 6.31 6.67
CA ALA A 342 -11.82 7.07 7.62
C ALA A 342 -12.61 6.18 8.61
N SER A 343 -13.93 6.23 8.59
CA SER A 343 -14.83 5.43 9.43
C SER A 343 -16.10 5.17 8.65
N LEU A 344 -16.74 4.03 8.87
CA LEU A 344 -18.13 3.82 8.47
C LEU A 344 -19.10 4.71 9.27
N PRO A 345 -20.35 4.85 8.80
CA PRO A 345 -21.44 5.44 9.56
C PRO A 345 -21.55 4.95 11.01
N VAL A 346 -22.10 5.83 11.87
CA VAL A 346 -22.38 5.53 13.28
C VAL A 346 -23.34 4.34 13.43
N ASP A 347 -24.23 4.10 12.47
CA ASP A 347 -25.15 2.95 12.48
C ASP A 347 -24.41 1.60 12.62
N TYR A 348 -23.15 1.52 12.16
CA TYR A 348 -22.33 0.31 12.27
C TYR A 348 -21.51 0.24 13.57
N ILE A 349 -21.75 1.11 14.56
CA ILE A 349 -20.97 1.11 15.81
C ILE A 349 -21.04 -0.22 16.59
N ASN A 350 -22.15 -0.95 16.44
CA ASN A 350 -22.35 -2.26 17.07
C ASN A 350 -21.80 -3.42 16.22
N ASN A 351 -21.30 -3.16 15.01
CA ASN A 351 -20.65 -4.17 14.20
C ASN A 351 -19.28 -4.50 14.80
N LEU A 352 -19.09 -5.77 15.19
CA LEU A 352 -17.87 -6.26 15.81
C LEU A 352 -16.81 -6.73 14.80
N GLU A 353 -17.15 -6.73 13.52
CA GLU A 353 -16.28 -7.16 12.45
C GLU A 353 -15.07 -6.22 12.28
N LEU A 354 -13.90 -6.84 12.09
CA LEU A 354 -12.67 -6.12 11.78
C LEU A 354 -12.49 -6.08 10.27
N ILE A 355 -12.16 -4.91 9.74
CA ILE A 355 -11.85 -4.72 8.32
C ILE A 355 -10.42 -4.20 8.16
N ALA A 356 -9.79 -4.52 7.04
CA ALA A 356 -8.45 -4.05 6.75
C ALA A 356 -8.47 -2.56 6.42
N TYR A 357 -7.66 -1.79 7.13
CA TYR A 357 -7.53 -0.35 6.90
C TYR A 357 -6.36 -0.05 5.97
N ALA A 358 -6.59 0.91 5.09
CA ALA A 358 -5.52 1.59 4.40
C ALA A 358 -4.56 2.21 5.43
N GLY A 359 -3.28 2.29 5.09
CA GLY A 359 -2.29 2.83 6.01
C GLY A 359 -1.00 3.20 5.34
N TYR A 360 -0.32 4.17 5.94
CA TYR A 360 1.02 4.58 5.55
C TYR A 360 2.01 3.91 6.50
N SER A 361 3.08 3.36 5.95
CA SER A 361 4.14 2.71 6.72
C SER A 361 5.50 3.27 6.33
N ASN A 362 6.43 3.31 7.29
CA ASN A 362 7.84 3.70 7.07
C ASN A 362 8.76 2.95 8.05
N GLY A 363 10.08 3.05 7.86
CA GLY A 363 11.10 2.41 8.68
C GLY A 363 11.78 1.26 7.93
N ALA A 364 11.99 0.14 8.60
CA ALA A 364 12.67 -1.06 8.11
C ALA A 364 11.72 -2.00 7.36
N THR A 365 11.16 -1.53 6.25
CA THR A 365 10.05 -2.19 5.56
C THR A 365 10.47 -3.38 4.70
N SER A 366 11.77 -3.61 4.48
CA SER A 366 12.30 -4.90 3.99
C SER A 366 12.41 -5.95 5.09
N ASN A 367 12.35 -5.57 6.38
CA ASN A 367 12.49 -6.52 7.48
C ASN A 367 11.17 -6.76 8.22
N ILE A 368 10.28 -5.75 8.27
CA ILE A 368 9.01 -5.83 8.97
C ILE A 368 7.90 -5.34 8.04
N ILE A 369 6.86 -6.16 7.90
CA ILE A 369 5.62 -5.80 7.22
C ILE A 369 4.51 -5.85 8.24
N SER A 370 3.57 -4.92 8.17
CA SER A 370 2.36 -5.03 8.97
C SER A 370 1.10 -4.63 8.24
N ARG A 371 -0.01 -5.14 8.76
CA ARG A 371 -1.36 -4.82 8.34
C ARG A 371 -2.22 -4.48 9.55
N THR A 372 -3.01 -3.42 9.42
CA THR A 372 -3.97 -3.00 10.44
C THR A 372 -5.37 -3.47 10.07
N TRP A 373 -5.98 -4.25 10.97
CA TRP A 373 -7.39 -4.58 10.93
C TRP A 373 -8.08 -3.90 12.11
N ALA A 374 -9.18 -3.21 11.89
CA ALA A 374 -9.83 -2.47 12.96
C ALA A 374 -11.36 -2.53 12.83
N SER A 375 -12.05 -2.22 13.92
CA SER A 375 -13.50 -1.98 13.90
C SER A 375 -13.83 -0.98 12.81
N CYS A 376 -14.85 -1.26 12.01
CA CYS A 376 -15.22 -0.44 10.86
C CYS A 376 -15.70 0.98 11.21
N THR A 377 -16.07 1.21 12.48
CA THR A 377 -16.62 2.48 12.97
C THR A 377 -15.76 3.03 14.11
N HIS A 378 -15.39 4.30 14.00
CA HIS A 378 -14.57 5.05 14.95
C HIS A 378 -15.31 6.31 15.40
N VAL A 379 -15.80 6.34 16.63
CA VAL A 379 -16.66 7.42 17.12
C VAL A 379 -16.08 8.04 18.39
N TYR A 380 -16.27 9.35 18.57
CA TYR A 380 -15.90 10.02 19.83
C TYR A 380 -16.53 9.35 21.06
N ASN A 381 -15.78 9.27 22.17
CA ASN A 381 -16.17 8.58 23.40
C ASN A 381 -16.52 7.09 23.23
N SER A 382 -15.93 6.43 22.22
CA SER A 382 -16.04 4.99 22.03
C SER A 382 -14.67 4.31 22.08
N SER A 383 -14.69 2.98 22.09
CA SER A 383 -13.52 2.12 21.96
C SER A 383 -13.61 1.39 20.62
N SER A 384 -12.53 1.39 19.84
CA SER A 384 -12.41 0.58 18.64
C SER A 384 -11.45 -0.58 18.89
N LYS A 385 -11.80 -1.76 18.37
CA LYS A 385 -10.91 -2.92 18.38
C LYS A 385 -9.91 -2.77 17.25
N TYR A 386 -8.68 -3.12 17.54
CA TYR A 386 -7.58 -3.18 16.59
C TYR A 386 -6.93 -4.55 16.66
N ARG A 387 -6.54 -5.08 15.51
CA ARG A 387 -5.68 -6.22 15.35
C ARG A 387 -4.55 -5.81 14.41
N PHE A 388 -3.35 -5.66 14.96
CA PHE A 388 -2.16 -5.42 14.16
C PHE A 388 -1.50 -6.76 13.90
N VAL A 389 -1.37 -7.10 12.63
CA VAL A 389 -0.66 -8.29 12.18
C VAL A 389 0.66 -7.82 11.61
N ALA A 390 1.77 -8.22 12.23
CA ALA A 390 3.11 -7.90 11.81
C ALA A 390 3.91 -9.19 11.58
N ILE A 391 4.81 -9.16 10.60
CA ILE A 391 5.71 -10.29 10.33
C ILE A 391 7.12 -9.77 10.13
N GLY A 392 8.08 -10.52 10.68
CA GLY A 392 9.49 -10.40 10.29
C GLY A 392 9.72 -11.03 8.92
N GLN A 393 10.72 -10.53 8.20
CA GLN A 393 11.17 -11.06 6.92
C GLN A 393 12.65 -11.50 7.02
N PRO A 394 12.96 -12.56 7.78
CA PRO A 394 14.33 -13.09 7.83
C PRO A 394 14.84 -13.54 6.46
N ASN A 395 13.96 -13.97 5.55
CA ASN A 395 14.33 -14.39 4.20
C ASN A 395 14.95 -13.26 3.36
N ASN A 396 14.58 -12.00 3.60
CA ASN A 396 15.19 -10.84 2.95
C ASN A 396 16.64 -10.58 3.42
N LEU A 397 17.10 -11.34 4.42
CA LEU A 397 18.45 -11.30 4.96
C LEU A 397 19.28 -12.54 4.58
N GLU A 398 18.72 -13.45 3.77
CA GLU A 398 19.49 -14.55 3.20
C GLU A 398 20.68 -14.01 2.37
N PRO A 399 21.85 -14.68 2.43
CA PRO A 399 22.12 -15.97 3.08
C PRO A 399 22.49 -15.88 4.58
N VAL A 400 22.34 -14.74 5.24
CA VAL A 400 22.61 -14.60 6.68
C VAL A 400 21.44 -15.16 7.48
N PRO A 401 21.61 -16.22 8.28
CA PRO A 401 20.56 -16.68 9.18
C PRO A 401 20.38 -15.65 10.31
N VAL A 402 19.15 -15.20 10.50
CA VAL A 402 18.84 -14.15 11.47
C VAL A 402 17.60 -14.48 12.29
N THR A 403 17.54 -13.93 13.49
CA THR A 403 16.30 -13.83 14.28
C THR A 403 15.94 -12.38 14.48
N ILE A 404 14.64 -12.04 14.45
CA ILE A 404 14.16 -10.68 14.65
C ILE A 404 13.35 -10.63 15.94
N THR A 405 13.85 -9.90 16.92
CA THR A 405 13.21 -9.77 18.24
C THR A 405 12.77 -8.36 18.55
N ASP A 406 11.52 -8.15 18.99
CA ASP A 406 10.90 -6.84 19.03
C ASP A 406 10.32 -6.41 20.38
N ASP A 407 10.09 -5.10 20.48
CA ASP A 407 9.09 -4.45 21.32
C ASP A 407 8.15 -3.63 20.41
N TYR A 408 6.85 -3.65 20.70
CA TYR A 408 5.85 -2.87 19.99
C TYR A 408 5.07 -1.92 20.90
N ARG A 409 4.46 -0.91 20.29
CA ARG A 409 3.48 -0.04 20.93
C ARG A 409 2.44 0.46 19.94
N ALA A 410 1.17 0.14 20.22
CA ALA A 410 0.03 0.81 19.59
C ALA A 410 -0.35 2.05 20.41
N VAL A 411 -0.65 3.18 19.77
CA VAL A 411 -0.98 4.44 20.44
C VAL A 411 -2.11 5.18 19.74
N VAL A 412 -2.89 5.90 20.52
CA VAL A 412 -3.84 6.92 20.04
C VAL A 412 -3.48 8.26 20.66
N LEU A 413 -3.20 9.22 19.79
CA LEU A 413 -3.00 10.60 20.16
C LEU A 413 -4.27 11.38 19.87
N ARG A 414 -4.79 12.07 20.89
CA ARG A 414 -5.82 13.08 20.71
C ARG A 414 -5.18 14.39 20.32
N LEU A 415 -5.69 15.00 19.26
CA LEU A 415 -5.25 16.29 18.78
C LEU A 415 -6.26 17.33 19.25
N ASP A 416 -5.76 18.23 20.10
CA ASP A 416 -6.46 19.43 20.54
C ASP A 416 -5.82 20.64 19.82
N SER A 417 -6.52 21.78 19.70
CA SER A 417 -6.10 22.92 18.84
C SER A 417 -4.67 23.44 18.97
N ASN A 418 -3.97 23.16 20.08
CA ASN A 418 -2.59 23.57 20.29
C ASN A 418 -1.68 22.45 20.85
N SER A 419 -2.18 21.22 20.95
CA SER A 419 -1.43 20.14 21.61
C SER A 419 -1.90 18.75 21.21
N SER A 420 -0.99 17.79 21.20
CA SER A 420 -1.32 16.37 21.13
C SER A 420 -1.18 15.71 22.50
N THR A 421 -2.16 14.91 22.91
CA THR A 421 -2.11 14.15 24.16
C THR A 421 -2.28 12.66 23.90
N LEU A 422 -1.46 11.82 24.52
CA LEU A 422 -1.66 10.37 24.51
C LEU A 422 -2.92 10.02 25.31
N VAL A 423 -3.90 9.38 24.66
CA VAL A 423 -5.18 9.00 25.31
C VAL A 423 -5.38 7.50 25.45
N SER A 424 -4.69 6.70 24.64
CA SER A 424 -4.76 5.25 24.71
C SER A 424 -3.45 4.65 24.19
N GLN A 425 -3.01 3.54 24.78
CA GLN A 425 -1.83 2.82 24.32
C GLN A 425 -1.88 1.35 24.70
N THR A 426 -1.12 0.54 23.95
CA THR A 426 -0.88 -0.87 24.24
C THR A 426 0.57 -1.20 23.88
N PRO A 427 1.50 -1.17 24.86
CA PRO A 427 2.83 -1.71 24.69
C PRO A 427 2.82 -3.25 24.78
N GLY A 428 3.82 -3.90 24.18
CA GLY A 428 4.06 -5.35 24.31
C GLY A 428 5.27 -5.79 23.50
N ASN A 429 5.45 -7.09 23.32
CA ASN A 429 6.50 -7.69 22.50
C ASN A 429 6.01 -9.00 21.85
N PHE A 430 6.45 -9.30 20.63
CA PHE A 430 6.18 -10.61 20.01
C PHE A 430 7.28 -11.63 20.29
N HIS A 431 8.41 -11.18 20.86
CA HIS A 431 9.64 -11.95 21.09
C HIS A 431 10.31 -12.38 19.79
N ASP A 432 9.77 -13.33 19.03
CA ASP A 432 10.31 -13.74 17.72
C ASP A 432 9.26 -13.49 16.65
N MET A 433 9.62 -12.68 15.65
CA MET A 433 8.73 -12.28 14.56
C MET A 433 8.77 -13.20 13.32
N GLY A 434 9.50 -14.33 13.37
CA GLY A 434 9.77 -15.17 12.19
C GLY A 434 8.58 -15.95 11.60
N VAL A 435 7.51 -16.20 12.36
CA VAL A 435 6.43 -17.13 11.94
C VAL A 435 5.11 -16.41 11.62
N HIS A 436 4.56 -15.69 12.60
CA HIS A 436 3.40 -14.80 12.47
C HIS A 436 3.19 -14.10 13.81
N SER A 437 3.10 -12.77 13.82
CA SER A 437 2.97 -11.99 15.06
C SER A 437 1.73 -11.12 15.01
N GLU A 438 0.78 -11.35 15.91
CA GLU A 438 -0.43 -10.53 15.99
C GLU A 438 -0.72 -10.05 17.41
N VAL A 439 -1.19 -8.81 17.50
CA VAL A 439 -1.72 -8.24 18.74
C VAL A 439 -3.13 -7.74 18.48
N GLN A 440 -4.07 -8.20 19.29
CA GLN A 440 -5.40 -7.63 19.37
C GLN A 440 -5.51 -6.75 20.62
N THR A 441 -6.01 -5.53 20.44
CA THR A 441 -6.21 -4.56 21.52
C THR A 441 -7.47 -3.72 21.30
N ALA A 442 -7.90 -2.98 22.32
CA ALA A 442 -8.94 -1.97 22.23
C ALA A 442 -8.33 -0.60 22.53
N LEU A 443 -8.50 0.34 21.60
CA LEU A 443 -8.01 1.70 21.72
C LEU A 443 -9.18 2.67 21.88
N ASN A 444 -9.01 3.68 22.74
CA ASN A 444 -10.09 4.57 23.19
C ASN A 444 -9.98 5.98 22.60
N TYR A 445 -11.11 6.56 22.20
CA TYR A 445 -11.23 7.93 21.69
C TYR A 445 -11.89 8.87 22.71
N LEU A 446 -11.18 9.10 23.83
CA LEU A 446 -11.69 9.94 24.93
C LEU A 446 -11.76 11.43 24.54
N TYR A 447 -12.98 11.91 24.29
CA TYR A 447 -13.26 13.26 23.79
C TYR A 447 -13.27 14.31 24.90
N ASN A 448 -12.83 15.52 24.56
CA ASN A 448 -13.11 16.72 25.32
C ASN A 448 -13.51 17.87 24.37
N LYS A 449 -13.94 19.01 24.93
CA LYS A 449 -14.42 20.16 24.16
C LYS A 449 -13.41 20.79 23.18
N ASN A 450 -12.11 20.53 23.35
CA ASN A 450 -11.04 21.08 22.51
C ASN A 450 -10.52 20.05 21.50
N THR A 451 -11.08 18.83 21.50
CA THR A 451 -10.64 17.75 20.63
C THR A 451 -11.06 18.01 19.20
N GLU A 452 -10.08 17.99 18.31
CA GLU A 452 -10.25 18.18 16.87
C GLU A 452 -10.26 16.84 16.12
N THR A 453 -9.31 15.95 16.45
CA THR A 453 -9.22 14.61 15.86
C THR A 453 -8.33 13.66 16.69
N TYR A 454 -8.09 12.46 16.17
CA TYR A 454 -7.11 11.50 16.69
C TYR A 454 -6.22 10.95 15.59
N GLU A 455 -4.97 10.72 15.92
CA GLU A 455 -4.04 9.94 15.09
C GLU A 455 -3.70 8.63 15.83
N THR A 456 -3.79 7.50 15.12
CA THR A 456 -3.40 6.18 15.65
C THR A 456 -2.12 5.73 14.98
N TYR A 457 -1.18 5.19 15.77
CA TYR A 457 0.08 4.65 15.26
C TYR A 457 0.34 3.27 15.86
N PHE A 458 1.02 2.43 15.10
CA PHE A 458 1.62 1.19 15.58
C PHE A 458 3.11 1.22 15.25
N LEU A 459 3.93 1.21 16.29
CA LEU A 459 5.38 1.28 16.22
C LEU A 459 5.96 -0.06 16.69
N VAL A 460 6.95 -0.55 15.98
CA VAL A 460 7.77 -1.72 16.34
C VAL A 460 9.23 -1.26 16.34
N VAL A 461 9.98 -1.62 17.37
CA VAL A 461 11.43 -1.52 17.38
C VAL A 461 11.95 -2.93 17.62
N ALA A 462 12.88 -3.37 16.78
CA ALA A 462 13.39 -4.73 16.84
C ALA A 462 14.90 -4.76 16.65
N ASP A 463 15.52 -5.85 17.07
CA ASP A 463 16.91 -6.19 16.77
C ASP A 463 16.94 -7.35 15.78
N VAL A 464 17.69 -7.17 14.69
CA VAL A 464 18.09 -8.26 13.79
C VAL A 464 19.38 -8.85 14.35
N ASP A 465 19.29 -10.06 14.89
CA ASP A 465 20.44 -10.80 15.44
C ASP A 465 20.95 -11.80 14.40
N ASP A 466 22.19 -11.60 13.94
CA ASP A 466 22.89 -12.49 12.99
C ASP A 466 23.85 -13.49 13.69
N GLY A 467 23.76 -13.61 15.02
CA GLY A 467 24.62 -14.44 15.86
C GLY A 467 25.97 -13.79 16.20
N TYR A 468 26.38 -12.76 15.46
CA TYR A 468 27.61 -12.00 15.72
C TYR A 468 27.31 -10.61 16.31
N SER A 469 26.18 -10.01 15.91
CA SER A 469 25.81 -8.64 16.21
C SER A 469 24.30 -8.46 16.19
N LYS A 470 23.83 -7.48 16.95
CA LYS A 470 22.44 -7.04 16.92
C LYS A 470 22.34 -5.72 16.18
N VAL A 471 21.56 -5.71 15.10
CA VAL A 471 21.33 -4.54 14.26
C VAL A 471 19.94 -3.99 14.58
N PRO A 472 19.82 -2.84 15.27
CA PRO A 472 18.53 -2.31 15.66
C PRO A 472 17.80 -1.74 14.45
N ILE A 473 16.52 -2.01 14.32
CA ILE A 473 15.61 -1.55 13.26
C ILE A 473 14.31 -1.02 13.88
N TRP A 474 13.56 -0.22 13.14
CA TRP A 474 12.26 0.29 13.57
C TRP A 474 11.27 0.31 12.42
N TYR A 475 9.99 0.16 12.73
CA TYR A 475 8.90 0.18 11.77
C TYR A 475 7.73 0.94 12.38
N ILE A 476 7.10 1.82 11.61
CA ILE A 476 5.90 2.54 12.03
C ILE A 476 4.83 2.41 10.95
N THR A 477 3.58 2.25 11.37
CA THR A 477 2.43 2.38 10.50
C THR A 477 1.37 3.27 11.13
N ARG A 478 0.70 4.06 10.28
CA ARG A 478 -0.42 4.94 10.62
C ARG A 478 -1.64 4.51 9.78
N PRO A 479 -2.64 3.81 10.34
CA PRO A 479 -3.86 3.51 9.63
C PRO A 479 -4.61 4.82 9.31
N LEU A 480 -5.19 4.89 8.11
CA LEU A 480 -5.96 6.03 7.60
C LEU A 480 -7.39 6.00 8.17
N ILE A 481 -7.48 6.15 9.49
CA ILE A 481 -8.76 6.25 10.20
C ILE A 481 -9.20 7.72 10.28
N SER A 482 -10.47 7.92 10.58
CA SER A 482 -10.96 9.23 11.02
C SER A 482 -12.08 9.02 12.02
N VAL A 483 -11.94 9.63 13.20
CA VAL A 483 -12.94 9.53 14.26
C VAL A 483 -14.08 10.51 13.95
N ILE A 484 -15.29 9.98 13.83
CA ILE A 484 -16.48 10.76 13.46
C ILE A 484 -17.34 11.11 14.68
N ASN A 485 -18.15 12.16 14.49
CA ASN A 485 -19.18 12.56 15.44
C ASN A 485 -20.25 11.47 15.58
N ASN A 486 -20.75 11.30 16.81
CA ASN A 486 -21.94 10.48 17.08
C ASN A 486 -23.19 11.25 16.66
N LEU A 487 -23.33 11.46 15.34
CA LEU A 487 -24.51 12.06 14.75
C LEU A 487 -25.56 10.98 14.57
N LYS A 488 -26.78 11.25 15.05
CA LYS A 488 -27.92 10.38 14.78
C LYS A 488 -28.37 10.58 13.34
N TYR A 489 -28.69 9.47 12.67
CA TYR A 489 -29.34 9.48 11.37
C TYR A 489 -30.76 10.03 11.50
N SER A 490 -31.24 10.67 10.44
CA SER A 490 -32.58 11.25 10.39
C SER A 490 -33.69 10.19 10.37
N ILE A 491 -33.40 9.03 9.77
CA ILE A 491 -34.24 7.82 9.78
C ILE A 491 -33.43 6.69 10.45
N SER A 492 -33.93 6.18 11.58
CA SER A 492 -33.29 5.09 12.32
C SER A 492 -33.50 3.72 11.66
N ASP A 493 -32.77 2.69 12.10
CA ASP A 493 -33.01 1.29 11.69
C ASP A 493 -34.44 0.85 12.02
N GLU A 494 -34.97 1.26 13.17
CA GLU A 494 -36.35 0.98 13.56
C GLU A 494 -37.35 1.66 12.64
N ASP A 495 -37.11 2.92 12.26
CA ASP A 495 -37.98 3.67 11.33
C ASP A 495 -37.93 3.05 9.92
N ARG A 496 -36.75 2.61 9.45
CA ARG A 496 -36.62 1.88 8.18
C ARG A 496 -37.42 0.58 8.21
N LYS A 497 -37.32 -0.17 9.30
CA LYS A 497 -38.11 -1.40 9.47
C LYS A 497 -39.62 -1.09 9.47
N GLU A 498 -40.05 -0.06 10.17
CA GLU A 498 -41.45 0.35 10.20
C GLU A 498 -41.95 0.77 8.80
N ILE A 499 -41.18 1.58 8.05
CA ILE A 499 -41.54 1.94 6.67
C ILE A 499 -41.62 0.70 5.79
N ALA A 500 -40.68 -0.25 5.92
CA ALA A 500 -40.70 -1.49 5.15
C ALA A 500 -41.94 -2.35 5.45
N ASP A 501 -42.35 -2.43 6.72
CA ASP A 501 -43.55 -3.15 7.14
C ASP A 501 -44.83 -2.47 6.62
N LEU A 502 -44.90 -1.13 6.69
CA LEU A 502 -46.02 -0.32 6.19
C LEU A 502 -46.17 -0.32 4.65
N THR A 503 -45.14 -0.77 3.94
CA THR A 503 -45.11 -0.84 2.46
C THR A 503 -45.09 -2.28 1.94
N ALA A 504 -45.22 -3.27 2.83
CA ALA A 504 -45.02 -4.69 2.50
C ALA A 504 -46.16 -5.30 1.66
N ASP A 505 -47.39 -4.78 1.78
CA ASP A 505 -48.56 -5.34 1.09
C ASP A 505 -48.70 -4.89 -0.38
N GLY A 506 -47.77 -4.05 -0.86
CA GLY A 506 -47.75 -3.53 -2.22
C GLY A 506 -48.69 -2.34 -2.44
N SER A 507 -49.31 -1.82 -1.38
CA SER A 507 -50.13 -0.61 -1.37
C SER A 507 -49.79 0.25 -0.16
N ILE A 508 -50.33 1.47 -0.11
CA ILE A 508 -50.17 2.36 1.05
C ILE A 508 -51.58 2.83 1.45
N SER A 509 -52.07 2.39 2.61
CA SER A 509 -53.35 2.88 3.13
C SER A 509 -53.21 4.32 3.66
N GLU A 510 -54.32 5.01 3.88
CA GLU A 510 -54.31 6.36 4.46
C GLU A 510 -53.65 6.40 5.86
N SER A 511 -53.86 5.34 6.66
CA SER A 511 -53.20 5.20 7.96
C SER A 511 -51.69 5.01 7.83
N ASP A 512 -51.26 4.19 6.87
CA ASP A 512 -49.84 3.92 6.64
C ASP A 512 -49.15 5.19 6.12
N ARG A 513 -49.80 5.89 5.18
CA ARG A 513 -49.34 7.19 4.67
C ARG A 513 -49.12 8.19 5.78
N LYS A 514 -50.08 8.31 6.69
CA LYS A 514 -49.97 9.25 7.82
C LYS A 514 -48.75 8.91 8.68
N ARG A 515 -48.54 7.62 8.99
CA ARG A 515 -47.42 7.18 9.81
C ARG A 515 -46.07 7.37 9.11
N ILE A 516 -45.98 7.04 7.82
CA ILE A 516 -44.79 7.29 6.98
C ILE A 516 -44.47 8.79 6.95
N ASN A 517 -45.47 9.66 6.77
CA ASN A 517 -45.26 11.11 6.75
C ASN A 517 -44.75 11.66 8.10
N GLU A 518 -45.22 11.12 9.23
CA GLU A 518 -44.72 11.49 10.56
C GLU A 518 -43.22 11.17 10.71
N ILE A 519 -42.79 10.00 10.24
CA ILE A 519 -41.36 9.61 10.24
C ILE A 519 -40.56 10.56 9.34
N ILE A 520 -41.05 10.84 8.13
CA ILE A 520 -40.36 11.72 7.17
C ILE A 520 -40.29 13.16 7.71
N ASP A 521 -41.33 13.68 8.37
CA ASP A 521 -41.33 15.04 8.96
C ASP A 521 -40.25 15.19 10.04
N LEU A 522 -40.06 14.16 10.87
CA LEU A 522 -38.98 14.14 11.86
C LEU A 522 -37.61 14.09 11.19
N ALA A 523 -37.48 13.28 10.14
CA ALA A 523 -36.25 13.17 9.37
C ALA A 523 -35.88 14.50 8.69
N GLU A 524 -36.83 15.16 8.02
CA GLU A 524 -36.63 16.47 7.37
C GLU A 524 -36.15 17.52 8.38
N LYS A 525 -36.75 17.55 9.58
CA LYS A 525 -36.33 18.48 10.62
C LYS A 525 -34.89 18.21 11.06
N SER A 526 -34.52 16.96 11.25
CA SER A 526 -33.16 16.56 11.65
C SER A 526 -32.13 16.92 10.57
N THR A 527 -32.37 16.53 9.31
CA THR A 527 -31.48 16.82 8.18
C THR A 527 -31.37 18.32 7.93
N LYS A 528 -32.46 19.08 8.06
CA LYS A 528 -32.43 20.53 7.94
C LYS A 528 -31.56 21.18 9.01
N GLN A 529 -31.64 20.73 10.26
CA GLN A 529 -30.77 21.23 11.32
C GLN A 529 -29.29 20.98 11.03
N LYS A 530 -28.93 19.81 10.50
CA LYS A 530 -27.55 19.51 10.07
C LYS A 530 -27.09 20.46 8.97
N LYS A 531 -27.93 20.70 7.96
CA LYS A 531 -27.67 21.66 6.88
C LYS A 531 -27.47 23.08 7.40
N ASP A 532 -28.39 23.57 8.24
CA ASP A 532 -28.36 24.92 8.79
C ASP A 532 -27.05 25.18 9.56
N VAL A 533 -26.54 24.19 10.31
CA VAL A 533 -25.24 24.29 11.02
C VAL A 533 -24.07 24.52 10.05
N VAL A 534 -24.06 23.84 8.91
CA VAL A 534 -22.99 24.01 7.91
C VAL A 534 -23.14 25.36 7.18
N GLU A 535 -24.37 25.75 6.83
CA GLU A 535 -24.67 27.04 6.21
C GLU A 535 -24.27 28.21 7.12
N ASP A 536 -24.56 28.15 8.41
CA ASP A 536 -24.19 29.18 9.38
C ASP A 536 -22.66 29.35 9.49
N LYS A 537 -21.91 28.24 9.50
CA LYS A 537 -20.44 28.28 9.47
C LYS A 537 -19.91 28.88 8.17
N GLN A 538 -20.48 28.49 7.04
CA GLN A 538 -20.08 29.04 5.75
C GLN A 538 -20.40 30.54 5.63
N ASN A 539 -21.59 30.96 6.05
CA ASN A 539 -22.06 32.36 5.98
C ASN A 539 -21.34 33.28 6.96
N SER A 540 -20.90 32.76 8.11
CA SER A 540 -20.10 33.52 9.08
C SER A 540 -18.63 33.67 8.68
N GLY A 541 -18.19 33.05 7.57
CA GLY A 541 -16.80 33.06 7.13
C GLY A 541 -15.88 32.24 8.03
N TYR A 542 -16.42 31.21 8.69
CA TYR A 542 -15.64 30.29 9.53
C TYR A 542 -14.57 29.55 8.71
N TYR A 543 -14.97 28.96 7.58
CA TYR A 543 -14.08 28.28 6.67
C TYR A 543 -13.28 29.29 5.84
N LYS A 544 -11.96 29.23 5.95
CA LYS A 544 -11.00 30.09 5.23
C LYS A 544 -10.19 29.29 4.22
N ASN A 545 -9.97 28.00 4.50
CA ASN A 545 -9.33 27.08 3.58
C ASN A 545 -10.25 26.80 2.37
N SER A 546 -9.71 26.83 1.14
CA SER A 546 -10.49 26.60 -0.09
C SER A 546 -11.13 25.22 -0.14
N ASP A 547 -10.40 24.19 0.28
CA ASP A 547 -10.89 22.81 0.30
C ASP A 547 -11.98 22.65 1.36
N ALA A 548 -11.87 23.37 2.48
CA ALA A 548 -12.91 23.41 3.50
C ALA A 548 -14.20 24.06 2.98
N VAL A 549 -14.08 25.16 2.24
CA VAL A 549 -15.22 25.86 1.61
C VAL A 549 -15.88 24.98 0.54
N ASP A 550 -15.12 24.24 -0.25
CA ASP A 550 -15.68 23.36 -1.27
C ASP A 550 -16.33 22.11 -0.64
N ALA A 551 -15.72 21.53 0.39
CA ALA A 551 -16.33 20.46 1.18
C ALA A 551 -17.64 20.90 1.85
N SER A 552 -17.72 22.13 2.40
CA SER A 552 -18.94 22.64 3.02
C SER A 552 -20.08 22.83 2.01
N LYS A 553 -19.77 23.30 0.79
CA LYS A 553 -20.75 23.38 -0.31
C LYS A 553 -21.27 22.00 -0.71
N ASN A 554 -20.40 21.00 -0.79
CA ASN A 554 -20.80 19.63 -1.10
C ASN A 554 -21.71 19.07 0.00
N ALA A 555 -21.39 19.32 1.28
CA ALA A 555 -22.25 18.92 2.39
C ALA A 555 -23.66 19.54 2.28
N ILE A 556 -23.75 20.85 2.00
CA ILE A 556 -25.01 21.55 1.82
C ILE A 556 -25.81 20.99 0.63
N ASN A 557 -25.13 20.68 -0.47
CA ASN A 557 -25.74 20.07 -1.65
C ASN A 557 -26.34 18.70 -1.33
N ASP A 558 -25.59 17.84 -0.65
CA ASP A 558 -26.06 16.49 -0.31
C ASP A 558 -27.19 16.52 0.71
N TYR A 559 -27.12 17.37 1.75
CA TYR A 559 -28.27 17.55 2.64
C TYR A 559 -29.50 18.10 1.90
N SER A 560 -29.31 18.96 0.90
CA SER A 560 -30.42 19.47 0.09
C SER A 560 -31.06 18.38 -0.76
N LYS A 561 -30.26 17.49 -1.35
CA LYS A 561 -30.76 16.29 -2.06
C LYS A 561 -31.47 15.32 -1.10
N ALA A 562 -30.91 15.10 0.09
CA ALA A 562 -31.57 14.27 1.10
C ALA A 562 -32.96 14.81 1.47
N LEU A 563 -33.10 16.13 1.66
CA LEU A 563 -34.37 16.80 1.88
C LEU A 563 -35.32 16.69 0.68
N GLU A 564 -34.81 16.83 -0.54
CA GLU A 564 -35.61 16.66 -1.76
C GLU A 564 -36.22 15.26 -1.86
N TYR A 565 -35.43 14.21 -1.57
CA TYR A 565 -35.93 12.84 -1.59
C TYR A 565 -36.92 12.54 -0.46
N LEU A 566 -36.77 13.15 0.72
CA LEU A 566 -37.80 13.09 1.77
C LEU A 566 -39.12 13.74 1.31
N GLN A 567 -39.06 14.86 0.59
CA GLN A 567 -40.27 15.48 0.04
C GLN A 567 -40.92 14.62 -1.06
N LYS A 568 -40.11 13.96 -1.90
CA LYS A 568 -40.60 13.02 -2.92
C LYS A 568 -41.28 11.80 -2.29
N SER A 569 -40.77 11.27 -1.17
CA SER A 569 -41.40 10.11 -0.50
C SER A 569 -42.78 10.43 0.09
N LYS A 570 -43.05 11.68 0.49
CA LYS A 570 -44.38 12.13 0.93
C LYS A 570 -45.43 12.16 -0.17
N THR A 571 -45.00 12.39 -1.41
CA THR A 571 -45.90 12.68 -2.54
C THR A 571 -46.11 11.50 -3.48
N THR A 572 -45.35 10.41 -3.33
CA THR A 572 -45.50 9.19 -4.13
C THR A 572 -46.39 8.15 -3.43
N ASP A 573 -47.32 7.56 -4.18
CA ASP A 573 -48.17 6.44 -3.75
C ASP A 573 -47.61 5.06 -4.07
N ASN A 574 -46.44 4.99 -4.71
CA ASN A 574 -45.75 3.75 -4.99
C ASN A 574 -44.90 3.31 -3.78
N PRO A 575 -45.19 2.16 -3.14
CA PRO A 575 -44.42 1.65 -2.00
C PRO A 575 -42.92 1.50 -2.28
N GLU A 576 -42.55 1.08 -3.50
CA GLU A 576 -41.14 0.91 -3.88
C GLU A 576 -40.43 2.26 -4.06
N ASP A 577 -41.14 3.30 -4.50
CA ASP A 577 -40.59 4.65 -4.57
C ASP A 577 -40.42 5.26 -3.18
N VAL A 578 -41.34 4.99 -2.24
CA VAL A 578 -41.18 5.41 -0.83
C VAL A 578 -39.89 4.82 -0.25
N LYS A 579 -39.67 3.51 -0.39
CA LYS A 579 -38.42 2.86 0.06
C LYS A 579 -37.19 3.43 -0.65
N ARG A 580 -37.25 3.58 -1.98
CA ARG A 580 -36.12 4.10 -2.76
C ARG A 580 -35.73 5.53 -2.38
N TYR A 581 -36.71 6.43 -2.25
CA TYR A 581 -36.44 7.82 -1.88
C TYR A 581 -35.97 7.97 -0.43
N THR A 582 -36.55 7.21 0.51
CA THR A 582 -36.07 7.22 1.90
C THR A 582 -34.67 6.57 2.03
N TYR A 583 -34.33 5.60 1.18
CA TYR A 583 -32.98 5.04 1.08
C TYR A 583 -31.98 6.08 0.53
N LEU A 584 -32.29 6.71 -0.60
CA LEU A 584 -31.46 7.76 -1.20
C LEU A 584 -31.17 8.88 -0.21
N SER A 585 -32.18 9.27 0.58
CA SER A 585 -32.03 10.27 1.63
C SER A 585 -31.15 9.77 2.79
N SER A 586 -31.58 8.72 3.49
CA SER A 586 -30.97 8.31 4.77
C SER A 586 -29.70 7.48 4.65
N SER A 587 -29.51 6.75 3.55
CA SER A 587 -28.41 5.79 3.36
C SER A 587 -27.35 6.24 2.36
N CYS A 588 -27.63 7.29 1.58
CA CYS A 588 -26.67 7.85 0.62
C CYS A 588 -26.39 9.34 0.88
N TYR A 589 -27.37 10.22 0.73
CA TYR A 589 -27.12 11.67 0.74
C TYR A 589 -26.94 12.28 2.12
N GLU A 590 -27.72 11.91 3.13
CA GLU A 590 -27.48 12.34 4.51
C GLU A 590 -26.08 11.92 5.00
N PRO A 591 -25.66 10.64 4.90
CA PRO A 591 -24.32 10.22 5.30
C PRO A 591 -23.20 10.89 4.47
N ALA A 592 -23.41 11.10 3.17
CA ALA A 592 -22.46 11.86 2.35
C ALA A 592 -22.32 13.31 2.86
N GLY A 593 -23.43 13.96 3.20
CA GLY A 593 -23.44 15.27 3.84
C GLY A 593 -22.72 15.29 5.18
N ASP A 594 -22.93 14.29 6.03
CA ASP A 594 -22.25 14.13 7.32
C ASP A 594 -20.72 13.97 7.13
N TYR A 595 -20.29 13.22 6.10
CA TYR A 595 -18.88 13.07 5.76
C TYR A 595 -18.26 14.35 5.22
N TRP A 596 -18.91 15.03 4.27
CA TRP A 596 -18.44 16.29 3.73
C TRP A 596 -18.37 17.39 4.79
N SER A 597 -19.36 17.45 5.68
CA SER A 597 -19.35 18.40 6.79
C SER A 597 -18.14 18.17 7.71
N GLN A 598 -17.81 16.92 8.01
CA GLN A 598 -16.65 16.60 8.85
C GLN A 598 -15.33 16.78 8.10
N ALA A 599 -15.29 16.53 6.79
CA ALA A 599 -14.15 16.83 5.94
C ALA A 599 -13.85 18.34 5.92
N ALA A 600 -14.88 19.19 5.84
CA ALA A 600 -14.73 20.65 5.87
C ALA A 600 -14.05 21.14 7.16
N GLU A 601 -14.48 20.63 8.32
CA GLU A 601 -13.84 20.93 9.61
C GLU A 601 -12.36 20.51 9.62
N LYS A 602 -12.05 19.31 9.12
CA LYS A 602 -10.68 18.79 9.09
C LYS A 602 -9.77 19.52 8.11
N TYR A 603 -10.28 19.93 6.94
CA TYR A 603 -9.52 20.78 6.01
C TYR A 603 -9.19 22.14 6.64
N GLU A 604 -10.16 22.75 7.33
CA GLU A 604 -9.93 24.04 8.01
C GLU A 604 -8.87 23.92 9.11
N GLN A 605 -8.85 22.79 9.82
CA GLN A 605 -7.88 22.51 10.88
C GLN A 605 -6.52 21.98 10.36
N GLY A 606 -6.38 21.75 9.05
CA GLY A 606 -5.14 21.26 8.43
C GLY A 606 -4.90 19.75 8.52
N TYR A 607 -5.95 18.96 8.81
CA TYR A 607 -5.93 17.49 8.79
C TYR A 607 -6.33 16.93 7.42
N THR A 608 -5.62 17.36 6.38
CA THR A 608 -5.94 17.09 4.96
C THR A 608 -6.12 15.61 4.65
N GLU A 609 -5.23 14.73 5.12
CA GLU A 609 -5.30 13.29 4.80
C GLU A 609 -6.58 12.63 5.34
N GLU A 610 -7.01 13.00 6.55
CA GLU A 610 -8.27 12.51 7.11
C GLU A 610 -9.49 13.13 6.41
N ALA A 611 -9.41 14.41 6.06
CA ALA A 611 -10.46 15.11 5.34
C ALA A 611 -10.70 14.48 3.95
N GLU A 612 -9.63 14.15 3.23
CA GLU A 612 -9.69 13.45 1.94
C GLU A 612 -10.30 12.05 2.08
N ALA A 613 -9.95 11.32 3.14
CA ALA A 613 -10.54 10.01 3.41
C ALA A 613 -12.05 10.09 3.63
N LEU A 614 -12.54 11.09 4.37
CA LEU A 614 -13.99 11.33 4.57
C LEU A 614 -14.66 11.77 3.26
N ALA A 615 -14.06 12.70 2.52
CA ALA A 615 -14.54 13.17 1.23
C ALA A 615 -14.68 12.02 0.22
N ASN A 616 -13.75 11.07 0.23
CA ASN A 616 -13.82 9.87 -0.61
C ASN A 616 -14.97 8.95 -0.22
N ASN A 617 -15.25 8.79 1.08
CA ASN A 617 -16.42 8.04 1.53
C ASN A 617 -17.74 8.72 1.10
N ALA A 618 -17.81 10.06 1.15
CA ALA A 618 -18.95 10.81 0.64
C ALA A 618 -19.16 10.57 -0.86
N LYS A 619 -18.12 10.72 -1.68
CA LYS A 619 -18.17 10.46 -3.13
C LYS A 619 -18.61 9.03 -3.47
N LYS A 620 -18.11 8.03 -2.72
CA LYS A 620 -18.53 6.63 -2.88
C LYS A 620 -20.04 6.45 -2.66
N LEU A 621 -20.62 7.18 -1.71
CA LEU A 621 -22.07 7.18 -1.46
C LEU A 621 -22.85 7.94 -2.52
N GLU A 622 -22.33 9.07 -2.99
CA GLU A 622 -22.93 9.80 -4.12
C GLU A 622 -22.93 8.96 -5.41
N GLU A 623 -21.86 8.18 -5.64
CA GLU A 623 -21.81 7.21 -6.73
C GLU A 623 -22.84 6.10 -6.56
N LEU A 624 -22.98 5.55 -5.35
CA LEU A 624 -24.02 4.57 -5.05
C LEU A 624 -25.42 5.14 -5.27
N ALA A 625 -25.65 6.40 -4.90
CA ALA A 625 -26.94 7.04 -5.09
C ALA A 625 -27.38 7.03 -6.57
N LYS A 626 -26.44 7.25 -7.51
CA LYS A 626 -26.73 7.26 -8.96
C LYS A 626 -27.35 5.97 -9.48
N ASP A 627 -27.12 4.83 -8.83
CA ASP A 627 -27.73 3.54 -9.20
C ASP A 627 -29.23 3.49 -8.87
N TYR A 628 -29.68 4.35 -7.95
CA TYR A 628 -31.04 4.41 -7.44
C TYR A 628 -31.80 5.68 -7.85
N GLU A 629 -31.11 6.70 -8.36
CA GLU A 629 -31.77 7.89 -8.88
C GLU A 629 -32.61 7.55 -10.12
N PRO A 630 -33.79 8.18 -10.27
CA PRO A 630 -34.55 8.09 -11.51
C PRO A 630 -33.69 8.52 -12.71
N SER A 631 -33.67 7.74 -13.79
CA SER A 631 -32.72 7.97 -14.88
C SER A 631 -32.91 9.37 -15.50
N LEU A 632 -31.83 10.16 -15.54
CA LEU A 632 -31.79 11.50 -16.15
C LEU A 632 -32.25 11.53 -17.62
N MET A 633 -32.28 10.37 -18.31
CA MET A 633 -32.80 10.24 -19.68
C MET A 633 -34.22 10.79 -19.86
N PHE A 634 -35.05 10.85 -18.81
CA PHE A 634 -36.41 11.39 -18.92
C PHE A 634 -36.57 12.84 -18.42
N THR A 635 -35.70 13.33 -17.55
CA THR A 635 -35.72 14.73 -17.05
C THR A 635 -34.84 15.68 -17.85
N THR A 636 -33.76 15.19 -18.49
CA THR A 636 -32.92 16.01 -19.40
C THR A 636 -33.54 16.18 -20.79
N GLY A 637 -34.63 15.47 -21.10
CA GLY A 637 -35.36 15.61 -22.37
C GLY A 637 -35.79 17.05 -22.64
N GLN A 638 -36.16 17.81 -21.60
CA GLN A 638 -36.59 19.21 -21.77
C GLN A 638 -35.42 20.15 -22.05
N GLN A 639 -34.29 19.98 -21.35
CA GLN A 639 -33.07 20.78 -21.58
C GLN A 639 -32.37 20.46 -22.90
N ILE A 640 -32.43 19.19 -23.35
CA ILE A 640 -31.93 18.77 -24.67
C ILE A 640 -32.83 19.32 -25.76
N MET A 641 -34.15 19.32 -25.58
CA MET A 641 -35.08 19.92 -26.54
C MET A 641 -34.90 21.43 -26.63
N ASP A 642 -34.68 22.13 -25.51
CA ASP A 642 -34.41 23.57 -25.52
C ASP A 642 -33.12 23.91 -26.30
N LYS A 643 -32.05 23.11 -26.11
CA LYS A 643 -30.80 23.27 -26.88
C LYS A 643 -30.93 22.84 -28.34
N ILE A 644 -31.75 21.84 -28.66
CA ILE A 644 -32.06 21.44 -30.05
C ILE A 644 -32.85 22.56 -30.73
N HIS A 645 -33.78 23.21 -30.03
CA HIS A 645 -34.51 24.36 -30.55
C HIS A 645 -33.59 25.58 -30.77
N GLU A 646 -32.66 25.87 -29.86
CA GLU A 646 -31.61 26.88 -30.07
C GLU A 646 -30.70 26.55 -31.26
N LEU A 647 -30.26 25.29 -31.40
CA LEU A 647 -29.42 24.84 -32.50
C LEU A 647 -30.15 24.96 -33.85
N LYS A 648 -31.42 24.57 -33.92
CA LYS A 648 -32.25 24.71 -35.12
C LYS A 648 -32.44 26.17 -35.51
N ALA A 649 -32.63 27.04 -34.52
CA ALA A 649 -32.75 28.48 -34.74
C ALA A 649 -31.43 29.08 -35.24
N GLY A 650 -30.29 28.70 -34.65
CA GLY A 650 -28.96 29.17 -35.05
C GLY A 650 -28.51 28.69 -36.43
N LEU A 651 -28.95 27.51 -36.86
CA LEU A 651 -28.63 26.93 -38.18
C LEU A 651 -29.69 27.25 -39.27
N GLY A 652 -30.76 27.97 -38.93
CA GLY A 652 -31.82 28.32 -39.89
C GLY A 652 -32.66 27.12 -40.39
N ILE A 653 -32.63 26.00 -39.67
CA ILE A 653 -33.30 24.73 -40.03
C ILE A 653 -34.52 24.44 -39.15
N SER A 654 -35.21 25.49 -38.69
CA SER A 654 -36.36 25.40 -37.79
C SER A 654 -37.51 24.54 -38.31
N GLN A 655 -37.56 24.25 -39.61
CA GLN A 655 -38.58 23.41 -40.24
C GLN A 655 -38.27 21.90 -40.23
N VAL A 656 -37.07 21.47 -39.81
CA VAL A 656 -36.72 20.05 -39.74
C VAL A 656 -37.33 19.43 -38.47
N PRO A 657 -38.04 18.28 -38.53
CA PRO A 657 -38.60 17.63 -37.34
C PRO A 657 -37.52 17.25 -36.30
N ASP A 658 -37.80 17.45 -35.01
CA ASP A 658 -36.84 17.16 -33.91
C ASP A 658 -36.29 15.73 -33.97
N ALA A 659 -37.15 14.77 -34.28
CA ALA A 659 -36.77 13.36 -34.42
C ALA A 659 -35.69 13.12 -35.49
N ALA A 660 -35.70 13.89 -36.59
CA ALA A 660 -34.71 13.73 -37.66
C ALA A 660 -33.32 14.23 -37.24
N ILE A 661 -33.24 15.29 -36.45
CA ILE A 661 -31.97 15.83 -35.94
C ILE A 661 -31.36 14.91 -34.88
N ILE A 662 -32.19 14.34 -34.01
CA ILE A 662 -31.77 13.38 -33.00
C ILE A 662 -31.17 12.12 -33.65
N VAL A 663 -31.80 11.62 -34.71
CA VAL A 663 -31.27 10.47 -35.48
C VAL A 663 -29.93 10.80 -36.15
N ILE A 664 -29.78 11.99 -36.73
CA ILE A 664 -28.51 12.43 -37.34
C ILE A 664 -27.39 12.55 -36.30
N LEU A 665 -27.68 13.11 -35.13
CA LEU A 665 -26.73 13.23 -34.03
C LEU A 665 -26.28 11.86 -33.50
N LEU A 666 -27.21 10.91 -33.38
CA LEU A 666 -26.88 9.53 -32.99
C LEU A 666 -26.00 8.85 -34.04
N ILE A 667 -26.27 9.05 -35.34
CA ILE A 667 -25.44 8.50 -36.42
C ILE A 667 -24.02 9.10 -36.38
N ILE A 668 -23.88 10.40 -36.11
CA ILE A 668 -22.57 11.06 -35.98
C ILE A 668 -21.83 10.55 -34.75
N LEU A 669 -22.50 10.39 -33.60
CA LEU A 669 -21.90 9.88 -32.37
C LEU A 669 -21.43 8.43 -32.54
N PHE A 670 -22.26 7.57 -33.12
CA PHE A 670 -21.87 6.19 -33.42
C PHE A 670 -20.74 6.12 -34.47
N GLY A 671 -20.73 7.02 -35.45
CA GLY A 671 -19.65 7.14 -36.43
C GLY A 671 -18.31 7.55 -35.81
N ILE A 672 -18.33 8.50 -34.87
CA ILE A 672 -17.15 8.96 -34.12
C ILE A 672 -16.63 7.85 -33.20
N ILE A 673 -17.52 7.15 -32.47
CA ILE A 673 -17.14 6.03 -31.61
C ILE A 673 -16.54 4.87 -32.43
N TYR A 674 -17.05 4.62 -33.64
CA TYR A 674 -16.51 3.61 -34.55
C TYR A 674 -15.14 4.01 -35.13
N LEU A 675 -14.91 5.30 -35.38
CA LEU A 675 -13.62 5.84 -35.84
C LEU A 675 -12.55 5.88 -34.74
N ILE A 676 -12.94 6.03 -33.46
CA ILE A 676 -12.02 6.03 -32.31
C ILE A 676 -11.61 4.59 -31.91
N LYS A 677 -12.42 3.58 -32.23
CA LYS A 677 -12.12 2.16 -31.95
C LYS A 677 -11.22 1.46 -32.98
N ARG A 678 -10.78 2.18 -34.02
CA ARG A 678 -9.92 1.65 -35.09
C ARG A 678 -8.59 2.39 -35.06
#